data_AF-A0A8T7BKG8-F1
#
_entry.id   AF-A0A8T7BKG8-F1
#
_cell.length_a   1.000
_cell.length_b   1.000
_cell.length_c   1.000
_cell.angle_alpha   90.00
_cell.angle_beta   90.00
_cell.angle_gamma   90.00
#
_symmetry.space_group_name_H-M   'P 1'
#
loop_
_entity.id
_entity.type
_entity.pdbx_description
1 polymer ?
#
loop_
_entity_poly.entity_id
_entity_poly.type
_entity_poly.pdbx_seq_one_letter_code
_entity_poly.pdbx_strand_id
1 'polypeptide(L)'
;MPKSLPEDSGAGLIMLQIDGLSNSQLSKALESGAMPFLKRLLAQEHYQQYSLYSGVPSSTPAVQGELFYGVRGCVPAFKFKRPADSRPVTPLEPGVAAALEAELRKQGGRPLLEGGSSYSNIFTGGAAESSFCAASLGWSNVIPTSNALKMMIFTLAHIFSYIRVAGLMLVELVLAIVDFVRGMFSGRNLPRELAFVPIRVAVSVLLRELVSIGIRIDIDRGLPIVHANFIGYDEQAHRRGPGSRFAHWGLRGIDRAIARIWRAAQRSKVRDYDVWIYSDHGQQPTHSYPVEFDSSIRSAVMRVLSQNIDGPLEMVVPGEVDLTDRVYGNLESQNVYLLGSQGLSAWFRRFTSSPPNQRLVATELAAMGPLGFVYLDLQVKQQVRERVAKQLVDSAGIPMVMCQLDGADSERRAEVWTGEGKFYLPRDKHQILGSDHPFLDAVSDDLISLASHPYAGRWVLIGWQANGRDFSFRIENGAHGGPGPEETHAFAMLPMDAHVPRTKTSSFLRLQDLRSAALALRTPNNRAFSTAIKPVPLTQTPQSRSSALTSKRIRVMTYNIHACKGMDGTTSISRIARIIARVQPDIIALQELDVRPGSQQAAELASALQLSIHYFPAQHLASGRYGNAILTRYPLQLVRAERLVGRGKTARIGKSAFNQPRGALWVKLDVDGNQLNVITTHLGLTGRERCDQVTALLGEDWLANEQCQQPVILCGDFNCGPGQMGYRRLANTLGDAQRELTGVSTKNTFAGRYPTLRIDHVFVSSDLRVKNVQVPRTSLTRIASDHLPLVVDLQLAD
;
A
#
# COMPACT_ATOMS: atom_id res chain seq x y z
N MET A 1 13.99 -9.03 32.51
CA MET A 1 14.97 -9.62 31.56
C MET A 1 14.36 -9.58 30.17
N PRO A 2 15.06 -9.10 29.14
CA PRO A 2 14.55 -9.22 27.78
C PRO A 2 14.55 -10.71 27.43
N LYS A 3 13.38 -11.25 27.08
CA LYS A 3 13.27 -12.59 26.50
C LYS A 3 14.20 -12.64 25.28
N SER A 4 14.88 -13.77 25.09
CA SER A 4 15.64 -14.07 23.89
C SER A 4 14.83 -13.66 22.65
N LEU A 5 15.50 -13.02 21.68
CA LEU A 5 14.90 -12.71 20.38
C LEU A 5 14.26 -13.99 19.84
N PRO A 6 13.00 -13.96 19.36
CA PRO A 6 12.38 -15.13 18.75
C PRO A 6 13.31 -15.69 17.66
N GLU A 7 13.45 -17.02 17.60
CA GLU A 7 14.28 -17.74 16.61
C GLU A 7 13.91 -17.41 15.14
N ASP A 8 12.76 -16.76 14.93
CA ASP A 8 12.26 -16.25 13.65
C ASP A 8 12.38 -14.72 13.56
N SER A 9 13.61 -14.19 13.54
CA SER A 9 13.90 -12.76 13.29
C SER A 9 13.79 -12.41 11.80
N GLY A 10 12.67 -12.81 11.19
CA GLY A 10 12.37 -12.66 9.76
C GLY A 10 11.81 -11.30 9.36
N ALA A 11 11.36 -11.19 8.11
CA ALA A 11 10.62 -10.03 7.61
C ALA A 11 9.32 -9.83 8.41
N GLY A 12 8.90 -8.57 8.53
CA GLY A 12 7.59 -8.21 9.08
C GLY A 12 6.78 -7.40 8.07
N LEU A 13 5.46 -7.45 8.15
CA LEU A 13 4.60 -6.66 7.27
C LEU A 13 3.55 -5.88 8.07
N ILE A 14 3.44 -4.58 7.79
CA ILE A 14 2.38 -3.73 8.33
C ILE A 14 1.53 -3.23 7.17
N MET A 15 0.25 -3.58 7.17
CA MET A 15 -0.72 -3.17 6.17
C MET A 15 -1.67 -2.13 6.77
N LEU A 16 -1.65 -0.92 6.21
CA LEU A 16 -2.45 0.21 6.67
C LEU A 16 -3.47 0.56 5.60
N GLN A 17 -4.74 0.23 5.86
CA GLN A 17 -5.86 0.55 5.00
C GLN A 17 -6.39 1.95 5.34
N ILE A 18 -6.62 2.79 4.32
CA ILE A 18 -7.38 4.04 4.43
C ILE A 18 -8.74 3.79 3.79
N ASP A 19 -9.77 3.69 4.63
CA ASP A 19 -11.12 3.32 4.22
C ASP A 19 -11.75 4.39 3.33
N GLY A 20 -12.33 3.97 2.19
CA GLY A 20 -13.12 4.82 1.28
C GLY A 20 -12.35 5.87 0.46
N LEU A 21 -11.01 5.93 0.51
CA LEU A 21 -10.20 6.94 -0.18
C LEU A 21 -9.82 6.53 -1.61
N SER A 22 -10.52 7.07 -2.61
CA SER A 22 -10.20 6.82 -4.03
C SER A 22 -8.81 7.35 -4.42
N ASN A 23 -8.26 6.80 -5.50
CA ASN A 23 -7.00 7.23 -6.10
C ASN A 23 -7.01 8.72 -6.50
N SER A 24 -8.15 9.21 -7.03
CA SER A 24 -8.30 10.61 -7.42
C SER A 24 -8.29 11.53 -6.20
N GLN A 25 -8.94 11.13 -5.10
CA GLN A 25 -9.00 11.91 -3.87
C GLN A 25 -7.65 11.90 -3.14
N LEU A 26 -6.90 10.79 -3.18
CA LEU A 26 -5.52 10.77 -2.71
C LEU A 26 -4.67 11.78 -3.48
N SER A 27 -4.75 11.80 -4.81
CA SER A 27 -3.99 12.74 -5.65
C SER A 27 -4.27 14.19 -5.26
N LYS A 28 -5.55 14.56 -5.11
CA LYS A 28 -5.99 15.88 -4.61
C LYS A 28 -5.47 16.17 -3.19
N ALA A 29 -5.45 15.17 -2.30
CA ALA A 29 -4.96 15.32 -0.94
C ALA A 29 -3.42 15.52 -0.87
N LEU A 30 -2.66 14.91 -1.79
CA LEU A 30 -1.21 15.09 -1.92
C LEU A 30 -0.86 16.47 -2.53
N GLU A 31 -1.65 16.94 -3.49
CA GLU A 31 -1.49 18.26 -4.12
C GLU A 31 -1.81 19.39 -3.14
N SER A 32 -2.93 19.30 -2.44
CA SER A 32 -3.38 20.30 -1.45
C SER A 32 -2.59 20.28 -0.14
N GLY A 33 -1.68 19.32 0.04
CA GLY A 33 -0.87 19.20 1.26
C GLY A 33 -1.63 18.67 2.47
N ALA A 34 -2.74 17.96 2.27
CA ALA A 34 -3.47 17.27 3.33
C ALA A 34 -2.72 16.02 3.84
N MET A 35 -1.88 15.40 3.00
CA MET A 35 -1.07 14.21 3.35
C MET A 35 0.43 14.41 3.09
N PRO A 36 1.11 15.31 3.83
CA PRO A 36 2.50 15.66 3.60
C PRO A 36 3.48 14.50 3.85
N PHE A 37 3.17 13.57 4.77
CA PHE A 37 4.06 12.42 5.01
C PHE A 37 3.99 11.39 3.88
N LEU A 38 2.80 11.03 3.37
CA LEU A 38 2.69 10.17 2.19
C LEU A 38 3.37 10.80 0.97
N LYS A 39 3.21 12.11 0.74
CA LYS A 39 3.94 12.85 -0.30
C LYS A 39 5.46 12.70 -0.14
N ARG A 40 5.96 12.77 1.09
CA ARG A 40 7.38 12.56 1.40
C ARG A 40 7.82 11.13 1.13
N LEU A 41 6.99 10.12 1.42
CA LEU A 41 7.32 8.72 1.11
C LEU A 41 7.57 8.51 -0.38
N LEU A 42 6.68 9.04 -1.23
CA LEU A 42 6.82 9.00 -2.69
C LEU A 42 8.08 9.73 -3.17
N ALA A 43 8.35 10.92 -2.61
CA ALA A 43 9.46 11.76 -3.06
C ALA A 43 10.85 11.32 -2.55
N GLN A 44 10.94 10.73 -1.36
CA GLN A 44 12.22 10.58 -0.65
C GLN A 44 12.51 9.19 -0.09
N GLU A 45 11.52 8.30 0.01
CA GLU A 45 11.69 6.99 0.67
C GLU A 45 11.50 5.81 -0.30
N HIS A 46 11.52 6.07 -1.62
CA HIS A 46 11.33 5.07 -2.69
C HIS A 46 10.02 4.28 -2.57
N TYR A 47 8.91 4.98 -2.31
CA TYR A 47 7.57 4.41 -2.44
C TYR A 47 7.03 4.67 -3.85
N GLN A 48 6.22 3.74 -4.34
CA GLN A 48 5.49 3.85 -5.59
C GLN A 48 4.00 3.69 -5.34
N GLN A 49 3.20 4.52 -6.02
CA GLN A 49 1.75 4.38 -6.08
C GLN A 49 1.35 3.49 -7.27
N TYR A 50 0.43 2.59 -7.02
CA TYR A 50 -0.19 1.69 -7.99
C TYR A 50 -1.69 1.93 -8.02
N SER A 51 -2.27 1.86 -9.23
CA SER A 51 -3.71 1.70 -9.40
C SER A 51 -4.13 0.34 -8.83
N LEU A 52 -5.13 0.33 -7.96
CA LEU A 52 -5.66 -0.89 -7.35
C LEU A 52 -7.16 -0.97 -7.66
N TYR A 53 -7.58 -2.06 -8.25
CA TYR A 53 -8.99 -2.36 -8.48
C TYR A 53 -9.57 -3.07 -7.26
N SER A 54 -10.59 -2.47 -6.64
CA SER A 54 -11.21 -2.99 -5.40
C SER A 54 -12.11 -4.21 -5.60
N GLY A 55 -12.64 -4.38 -6.83
CA GLY A 55 -13.73 -5.30 -7.10
C GLY A 55 -15.12 -4.68 -6.91
N VAL A 56 -16.14 -5.40 -7.38
CA VAL A 56 -17.57 -5.12 -7.10
C VAL A 56 -18.16 -6.29 -6.29
N PRO A 57 -18.79 -6.06 -5.11
CA PRO A 57 -19.05 -4.75 -4.54
C PRO A 57 -17.79 -4.07 -3.99
N SER A 58 -17.65 -2.77 -4.26
CA SER A 58 -16.57 -1.90 -3.78
C SER A 58 -16.77 -1.55 -2.31
N SER A 59 -16.56 -2.54 -1.43
CA SER A 59 -16.87 -2.44 -0.01
C SER A 59 -15.84 -3.20 0.83
N THR A 60 -15.53 -2.66 2.02
CA THR A 60 -14.61 -3.28 2.98
C THR A 60 -14.81 -4.77 3.23
N PRO A 61 -16.03 -5.32 3.44
CA PRO A 61 -16.18 -6.76 3.69
C PRO A 61 -15.77 -7.61 2.48
N ALA A 62 -16.13 -7.21 1.26
CA ALA A 62 -15.73 -7.93 0.05
C ALA A 62 -14.21 -7.87 -0.15
N VAL A 63 -13.62 -6.69 0.05
CA VAL A 63 -12.17 -6.47 -0.05
C VAL A 63 -11.41 -7.30 1.00
N GLN A 64 -11.87 -7.33 2.25
CA GLN A 64 -11.27 -8.14 3.31
C GLN A 64 -11.45 -9.64 3.06
N GLY A 65 -12.58 -10.08 2.50
CA GLY A 65 -12.76 -11.46 2.06
C GLY A 65 -11.69 -11.89 1.05
N GLU A 66 -11.46 -11.07 0.03
CA GLU A 66 -10.47 -11.35 -1.01
C GLU A 66 -9.05 -11.25 -0.47
N LEU A 67 -8.72 -10.19 0.27
CA LEU A 67 -7.37 -9.98 0.79
C LEU A 67 -7.00 -10.97 1.89
N PHE A 68 -7.86 -11.18 2.88
CA PHE A 68 -7.54 -11.99 4.06
C PHE A 68 -7.74 -13.49 3.86
N TYR A 69 -8.66 -13.91 2.98
CA TYR A 69 -8.98 -15.33 2.76
C TYR A 69 -8.82 -15.78 1.30
N GLY A 70 -8.72 -14.85 0.35
CA GLY A 70 -8.60 -15.18 -1.08
C GLY A 70 -9.94 -15.41 -1.78
N VAL A 71 -11.05 -15.11 -1.13
CA VAL A 71 -12.40 -15.36 -1.63
C VAL A 71 -12.97 -14.07 -2.21
N ARG A 72 -13.18 -14.03 -3.53
CA ARG A 72 -13.76 -12.88 -4.22
C ARG A 72 -15.25 -12.79 -3.98
N GLY A 73 -15.79 -11.58 -3.89
CA GLY A 73 -17.22 -11.33 -3.81
C GLY A 73 -17.91 -12.10 -2.69
N CYS A 74 -17.27 -12.25 -1.52
CA CYS A 74 -17.82 -13.05 -0.41
C CYS A 74 -19.16 -12.53 0.15
N VAL A 75 -19.48 -11.27 -0.15
CA VAL A 75 -20.77 -10.65 0.10
C VAL A 75 -21.19 -9.87 -1.14
N PRO A 76 -22.49 -9.75 -1.45
CA PRO A 76 -22.95 -9.06 -2.66
C PRO A 76 -23.07 -7.54 -2.48
N ALA A 77 -23.25 -7.07 -1.25
CA ALA A 77 -23.14 -5.65 -0.88
C ALA A 77 -22.99 -5.52 0.63
N PHE A 78 -22.99 -4.28 1.13
CA PHE A 78 -22.93 -3.99 2.55
C PHE A 78 -24.21 -4.36 3.33
N LYS A 79 -25.37 -4.40 2.66
CA LYS A 79 -26.64 -4.86 3.22
C LYS A 79 -27.28 -5.87 2.28
N PHE A 80 -27.58 -7.06 2.78
CA PHE A 80 -28.11 -8.19 1.98
C PHE A 80 -28.85 -9.19 2.86
N LYS A 81 -29.59 -10.12 2.27
CA LYS A 81 -30.28 -11.21 2.98
C LYS A 81 -29.53 -12.53 2.78
N ARG A 82 -29.27 -13.26 3.86
CA ARG A 82 -28.79 -14.66 3.79
C ARG A 82 -29.97 -15.61 3.96
N PRO A 83 -29.96 -16.80 3.35
CA PRO A 83 -31.04 -17.79 3.52
C PRO A 83 -31.31 -18.19 4.98
N ALA A 84 -30.28 -18.12 5.83
CA ALA A 84 -30.39 -18.44 7.26
C ALA A 84 -30.99 -17.31 8.10
N ASP A 85 -31.05 -16.08 7.57
CA ASP A 85 -31.46 -14.89 8.30
C ASP A 85 -32.89 -14.49 7.89
N SER A 86 -33.73 -14.15 8.86
CA SER A 86 -35.12 -13.75 8.63
C SER A 86 -35.31 -12.31 8.15
N ARG A 87 -34.21 -11.55 8.01
CA ARG A 87 -34.20 -10.17 7.55
C ARG A 87 -32.88 -9.87 6.82
N PRO A 88 -32.80 -8.77 6.06
CA PRO A 88 -31.52 -8.23 5.63
C PRO A 88 -30.59 -7.91 6.82
N VAL A 89 -29.32 -8.23 6.65
CA VAL A 89 -28.24 -8.09 7.63
C VAL A 89 -27.09 -7.25 7.07
N THR A 90 -26.19 -6.81 7.95
CA THR A 90 -24.93 -6.16 7.57
C THR A 90 -23.72 -6.92 8.13
N PRO A 91 -22.56 -6.92 7.43
CA PRO A 91 -21.33 -7.54 7.92
C PRO A 91 -20.74 -6.92 9.18
N LEU A 92 -21.26 -5.79 9.66
CA LEU A 92 -20.84 -5.15 10.91
C LEU A 92 -21.49 -5.80 12.15
N GLU A 93 -22.62 -6.48 11.95
CA GLU A 93 -23.29 -7.20 13.03
C GLU A 93 -22.37 -8.36 13.49
N PRO A 94 -21.94 -8.40 14.77
CA PRO A 94 -20.88 -9.32 15.21
C PRO A 94 -21.14 -10.80 14.92
N GLY A 95 -22.39 -11.24 15.10
CA GLY A 95 -22.79 -12.62 14.82
C GLY A 95 -22.74 -12.96 13.33
N VAL A 96 -23.08 -11.99 12.47
CA VAL A 96 -23.04 -12.12 11.01
C VAL A 96 -21.58 -12.12 10.53
N ALA A 97 -20.77 -11.19 11.05
CA ALA A 97 -19.34 -11.11 10.76
C ALA A 97 -18.61 -12.43 11.10
N ALA A 98 -18.89 -12.99 12.28
CA ALA A 98 -18.31 -14.26 12.73
C ALA A 98 -18.77 -15.45 11.86
N ALA A 99 -20.04 -15.48 11.45
CA ALA A 99 -20.57 -16.52 10.58
C ALA A 99 -19.94 -16.48 9.18
N LEU A 100 -19.88 -15.28 8.57
CA LEU A 100 -19.21 -15.07 7.28
C LEU A 100 -17.74 -15.43 7.35
N GLU A 101 -17.03 -15.04 8.42
CA GLU A 101 -15.63 -15.41 8.59
C GLU A 101 -15.42 -16.94 8.68
N ALA A 102 -16.33 -17.66 9.35
CA ALA A 102 -16.28 -19.11 9.41
C ALA A 102 -16.49 -19.77 8.04
N GLU A 103 -17.35 -19.20 7.19
CA GLU A 103 -17.53 -19.63 5.80
C GLU A 103 -16.27 -19.34 4.96
N LEU A 104 -15.71 -18.14 5.08
CA LEU A 104 -14.49 -17.72 4.40
C LEU A 104 -13.28 -18.61 4.73
N ARG A 105 -13.15 -19.05 5.98
CA ARG A 105 -12.08 -19.98 6.40
C ARG A 105 -12.20 -21.36 5.76
N LYS A 106 -13.40 -21.78 5.37
CA LYS A 106 -13.65 -23.08 4.70
C LYS A 106 -13.40 -23.01 3.19
N GLN A 107 -13.75 -21.88 2.58
CA GLN A 107 -13.62 -21.68 1.13
C GLN A 107 -12.23 -21.18 0.72
N GLY A 108 -11.61 -20.35 1.56
CA GLY A 108 -10.35 -19.69 1.29
C GLY A 108 -9.11 -20.51 1.62
N GLY A 109 -7.96 -19.98 1.20
CA GLY A 109 -6.66 -20.52 1.61
C GLY A 109 -6.25 -20.09 3.01
N ARG A 110 -4.97 -20.28 3.35
CA ARG A 110 -4.38 -19.84 4.62
C ARG A 110 -4.76 -18.38 4.96
N PRO A 111 -5.34 -18.10 6.14
CA PRO A 111 -5.67 -16.72 6.54
C PRO A 111 -4.44 -15.81 6.57
N LEU A 112 -4.57 -14.60 6.03
CA LEU A 112 -3.43 -13.71 5.83
C LEU A 112 -2.78 -13.26 7.14
N LEU A 113 -3.57 -13.02 8.18
CA LEU A 113 -3.13 -12.41 9.44
C LEU A 113 -2.79 -13.43 10.53
N GLU A 114 -2.79 -14.72 10.20
CA GLU A 114 -2.44 -15.80 11.13
C GLU A 114 -1.14 -15.50 11.91
N GLY A 115 -1.17 -15.57 13.24
CA GLY A 115 -0.01 -15.26 14.09
C GLY A 115 0.36 -13.77 14.20
N GLY A 116 -0.46 -12.88 13.63
CA GLY A 116 -0.33 -11.43 13.70
C GLY A 116 -1.49 -10.74 14.41
N SER A 117 -1.67 -9.45 14.10
CA SER A 117 -2.72 -8.60 14.68
C SER A 117 -3.67 -7.99 13.64
N SER A 118 -4.92 -7.77 14.06
CA SER A 118 -6.00 -7.16 13.26
C SER A 118 -6.68 -6.03 14.04
N TYR A 119 -6.70 -4.82 13.48
CA TYR A 119 -7.25 -3.62 14.12
C TYR A 119 -8.36 -2.97 13.27
N SER A 120 -9.52 -2.73 13.90
CA SER A 120 -10.66 -2.00 13.29
C SER A 120 -11.20 -2.61 11.99
N ASN A 121 -11.04 -3.93 11.83
CA ASN A 121 -11.49 -4.67 10.65
C ASN A 121 -12.88 -5.29 10.85
N ILE A 122 -13.52 -5.72 9.77
CA ILE A 122 -14.75 -6.52 9.87
C ILE A 122 -14.38 -7.95 10.25
N PHE A 123 -13.45 -8.56 9.51
CA PHE A 123 -12.94 -9.91 9.75
C PHE A 123 -11.60 -9.90 10.49
N THR A 124 -11.34 -10.93 11.28
CA THR A 124 -10.07 -11.00 12.03
C THR A 124 -8.87 -11.33 11.14
N GLY A 125 -9.09 -11.86 9.94
CA GLY A 125 -8.04 -12.35 9.05
C GLY A 125 -7.30 -13.57 9.58
N GLY A 126 -7.83 -14.24 10.61
CA GLY A 126 -7.16 -15.31 11.36
C GLY A 126 -6.12 -14.82 12.36
N ALA A 127 -6.10 -13.52 12.68
CA ALA A 127 -5.16 -12.93 13.63
C ALA A 127 -5.24 -13.58 15.02
N ALA A 128 -4.08 -13.75 15.65
CA ALA A 128 -4.02 -14.21 17.04
C ALA A 128 -4.55 -13.13 18.00
N GLU A 129 -4.33 -11.86 17.66
CA GLU A 129 -4.84 -10.72 18.41
C GLU A 129 -5.71 -9.87 17.49
N SER A 130 -6.98 -9.71 17.87
CA SER A 130 -7.92 -8.86 17.14
C SER A 130 -8.51 -7.85 18.10
N SER A 131 -8.50 -6.58 17.70
CA SER A 131 -8.98 -5.47 18.51
C SER A 131 -9.91 -4.60 17.67
N PHE A 132 -11.05 -4.25 18.26
CA PHE A 132 -12.10 -3.49 17.57
C PHE A 132 -12.56 -4.15 16.27
N CYS A 133 -12.59 -5.49 16.22
CA CYS A 133 -13.06 -6.21 15.03
C CYS A 133 -14.54 -6.60 15.20
N ALA A 134 -15.35 -6.47 14.15
CA ALA A 134 -16.76 -6.85 14.21
C ALA A 134 -16.92 -8.35 14.55
N ALA A 135 -16.12 -9.21 13.92
CA ALA A 135 -16.13 -10.67 14.15
C ALA A 135 -15.61 -11.11 15.54
N SER A 136 -14.87 -10.26 16.26
CA SER A 136 -14.30 -10.55 17.58
C SER A 136 -14.38 -9.32 18.49
N LEU A 137 -15.58 -9.08 19.02
CA LEU A 137 -15.79 -8.03 20.00
C LEU A 137 -15.07 -8.34 21.31
N GLY A 138 -13.92 -7.73 21.54
CA GLY A 138 -13.18 -7.84 22.80
C GLY A 138 -12.11 -6.76 22.96
N TRP A 139 -12.13 -6.07 24.11
CA TRP A 139 -11.07 -5.13 24.55
C TRP A 139 -9.85 -5.85 25.16
N SER A 140 -9.79 -7.19 25.07
CA SER A 140 -9.00 -8.03 25.98
C SER A 140 -7.49 -7.88 25.84
N ASN A 141 -6.98 -7.29 24.75
CA ASN A 141 -5.54 -7.29 24.46
C ASN A 141 -4.91 -5.89 24.34
N VAL A 142 -5.72 -4.80 24.23
CA VAL A 142 -5.20 -3.43 24.06
C VAL A 142 -4.75 -2.83 25.39
N ILE A 143 -5.39 -3.25 26.48
CA ILE A 143 -5.07 -2.80 27.84
C ILE A 143 -4.33 -3.95 28.52
N PRO A 144 -3.09 -3.77 29.00
CA PRO A 144 -2.43 -4.79 29.80
C PRO A 144 -3.23 -4.98 31.10
N THR A 145 -4.15 -5.94 31.12
CA THR A 145 -4.87 -6.37 32.31
C THR A 145 -3.89 -7.15 33.20
N SER A 146 -2.97 -6.45 33.85
CA SER A 146 -2.28 -6.92 35.05
C SER A 146 -1.56 -5.76 35.77
N ASN A 147 -2.02 -5.46 36.99
CA ASN A 147 -1.52 -4.50 37.97
C ASN A 147 -1.74 -2.99 37.70
N ALA A 148 -2.28 -2.29 38.70
CA ALA A 148 -2.52 -0.84 38.71
C ALA A 148 -1.27 -0.02 38.38
N LEU A 149 -0.08 -0.51 38.78
CA LEU A 149 1.19 0.13 38.46
C LEU A 149 1.50 0.14 36.94
N LYS A 150 1.22 -0.96 36.22
CA LYS A 150 1.42 -1.00 34.77
C LYS A 150 0.43 -0.10 34.04
N MET A 151 -0.80 -0.01 34.54
CA MET A 151 -1.82 0.93 34.05
C MET A 151 -1.39 2.38 34.27
N MET A 152 -0.82 2.70 35.43
CA MET A 152 -0.31 4.05 35.72
C MET A 152 0.89 4.40 34.82
N ILE A 153 1.86 3.48 34.67
CA ILE A 153 3.02 3.68 33.78
C ILE A 153 2.57 3.85 32.33
N PHE A 154 1.64 3.01 31.86
CA PHE A 154 1.06 3.12 30.53
C PHE A 154 0.36 4.47 30.32
N THR A 155 -0.47 4.87 31.29
CA THR A 155 -1.20 6.15 31.24
C THR A 155 -0.23 7.33 31.19
N LEU A 156 0.82 7.31 32.02
CA LEU A 156 1.86 8.35 32.04
C LEU A 156 2.69 8.37 30.75
N ALA A 157 3.09 7.21 30.24
CA ALA A 157 3.83 7.09 28.97
C ALA A 157 3.03 7.63 27.77
N HIS A 158 1.70 7.63 27.87
CA HIS A 158 0.78 8.12 26.85
C HIS A 158 0.08 9.44 27.22
N ILE A 159 0.53 10.16 28.27
CA ILE A 159 -0.13 11.38 28.75
C ILE A 159 -0.29 12.46 27.68
N PHE A 160 0.72 12.63 26.82
CA PHE A 160 0.64 13.57 25.70
C PHE A 160 -0.34 13.13 24.60
N SER A 161 -0.59 11.82 24.46
CA SER A 161 -1.64 11.33 23.57
C SER A 161 -3.01 11.66 24.14
N TYR A 162 -3.24 11.49 25.44
CA TYR A 162 -4.50 11.88 26.08
C TYR A 162 -4.75 13.39 26.01
N ILE A 163 -3.74 14.22 26.29
CA ILE A 163 -3.83 15.68 26.13
C ILE A 163 -4.16 16.05 24.68
N ARG A 164 -3.51 15.41 23.70
CA ARG A 164 -3.80 15.65 22.27
C ARG A 164 -5.24 15.25 21.92
N VAL A 165 -5.69 14.09 22.39
CA VAL A 165 -7.06 13.62 22.16
C VAL A 165 -8.05 14.62 22.76
N ALA A 166 -7.84 15.08 24.00
CA ALA A 166 -8.68 16.11 24.64
C ALA A 166 -8.71 17.42 23.83
N GLY A 167 -7.56 17.89 23.34
CA GLY A 167 -7.48 19.07 22.48
C GLY A 167 -8.20 18.90 21.14
N LEU A 168 -8.10 17.71 20.52
CA LEU A 168 -8.85 17.39 19.30
C LEU A 168 -10.35 17.28 19.55
N MET A 169 -10.78 16.74 20.69
CA MET A 169 -12.20 16.76 21.08
C MET A 169 -12.71 18.19 21.19
N LEU A 170 -11.92 19.10 21.76
CA LEU A 170 -12.28 20.50 21.88
C LEU A 170 -12.41 21.17 20.49
N VAL A 171 -11.50 20.87 19.56
CA VAL A 171 -11.59 21.37 18.18
C VAL A 171 -12.83 20.85 17.48
N GLU A 172 -13.13 19.56 17.58
CA GLU A 172 -14.34 18.97 16.99
C GLU A 172 -15.62 19.54 17.62
N LEU A 173 -15.61 19.77 18.93
CA LEU A 173 -16.71 20.45 19.62
C LEU A 173 -16.89 21.88 19.09
N VAL A 174 -15.80 22.64 18.91
CA VAL A 174 -15.86 24.00 18.32
C VAL A 174 -16.33 23.96 16.88
N LEU A 175 -15.84 23.04 16.04
CA LEU A 175 -16.29 22.88 14.67
C LEU A 175 -17.77 22.53 14.60
N ALA A 176 -18.25 21.67 15.50
CA ALA A 176 -19.66 21.37 15.63
C ALA A 176 -20.50 22.58 16.06
N ILE A 177 -19.98 23.43 16.96
CA ILE A 177 -20.62 24.68 17.36
C ILE A 177 -20.64 25.68 16.20
N VAL A 178 -19.57 25.79 15.41
CA VAL A 178 -19.51 26.67 14.23
C VAL A 178 -20.45 26.18 13.13
N ASP A 179 -20.47 24.87 12.87
CA ASP A 179 -21.43 24.26 11.95
C ASP A 179 -22.87 24.42 12.47
N PHE A 180 -23.10 24.37 13.79
CA PHE A 180 -24.37 24.71 14.42
C PHE A 180 -24.78 26.15 14.12
N VAL A 181 -23.89 27.13 14.33
CA VAL A 181 -24.17 28.54 14.03
C VAL A 181 -24.47 28.76 12.55
N ARG A 182 -23.69 28.15 11.64
CA ARG A 182 -23.95 28.24 10.18
C ARG A 182 -25.22 27.50 9.75
N GLY A 183 -25.52 26.37 10.37
CA GLY A 183 -26.70 25.55 10.11
C GLY A 183 -28.00 26.22 10.52
N MET A 184 -27.99 27.03 11.61
CA MET A 184 -29.13 27.86 12.01
C MET A 184 -29.55 28.85 10.92
N PHE A 185 -28.60 29.39 10.14
CA PHE A 185 -28.90 30.28 9.02
C PHE A 185 -29.31 29.54 7.72
N SER A 186 -29.19 28.21 7.69
CA SER A 186 -29.34 27.40 6.47
C SER A 186 -30.54 26.43 6.50
N GLY A 187 -31.39 26.49 7.54
CA GLY A 187 -32.60 25.66 7.64
C GLY A 187 -32.35 24.14 7.82
N ARG A 188 -31.16 23.73 8.29
CA ARG A 188 -30.82 22.30 8.47
C ARG A 188 -31.31 21.76 9.82
N ASN A 189 -31.61 20.45 9.88
CA ASN A 189 -32.08 19.76 11.09
C ASN A 189 -31.00 19.71 12.21
N LEU A 190 -31.08 20.68 13.12
CA LEU A 190 -30.10 21.05 14.16
C LEU A 190 -29.79 20.01 15.26
N PRO A 191 -30.77 19.32 15.88
CA PRO A 191 -30.48 18.40 16.99
C PRO A 191 -29.69 17.16 16.54
N ARG A 192 -29.83 16.80 15.27
CA ARG A 192 -29.19 15.63 14.68
C ARG A 192 -27.68 15.84 14.59
N GLU A 193 -27.20 16.98 14.11
CA GLU A 193 -25.76 17.21 13.91
C GLU A 193 -24.94 17.19 15.21
N LEU A 194 -25.51 17.70 16.31
CA LEU A 194 -24.87 17.76 17.64
C LEU A 194 -24.72 16.38 18.30
N ALA A 195 -25.67 15.46 18.09
CA ALA A 195 -25.62 14.11 18.64
C ALA A 195 -24.49 13.25 18.04
N PHE A 196 -23.99 13.60 16.85
CA PHE A 196 -22.93 12.85 16.16
C PHE A 196 -21.50 13.23 16.53
N VAL A 197 -21.31 14.41 17.13
CA VAL A 197 -19.97 14.91 17.45
C VAL A 197 -19.20 13.95 18.37
N PRO A 198 -19.81 13.38 19.44
CA PRO A 198 -19.10 12.45 20.31
C PRO A 198 -18.71 11.14 19.61
N ILE A 199 -19.60 10.60 18.76
CA ILE A 199 -19.35 9.37 18.00
C ILE A 199 -18.22 9.61 16.99
N ARG A 200 -18.28 10.71 16.25
CA ARG A 200 -17.21 11.13 15.33
C ARG A 200 -15.87 11.26 16.03
N VAL A 201 -15.82 11.95 17.16
CA VAL A 201 -14.58 12.11 17.94
C VAL A 201 -14.05 10.74 18.37
N ALA A 202 -14.93 9.86 18.84
CA ALA A 202 -14.55 8.51 19.25
C ALA A 202 -13.99 7.67 18.08
N VAL A 203 -14.67 7.68 16.93
CA VAL A 203 -14.33 6.87 15.75
C VAL A 203 -13.16 7.48 14.96
N SER A 204 -13.24 8.75 14.62
CA SER A 204 -12.26 9.43 13.75
C SER A 204 -10.99 9.90 14.48
N VAL A 205 -11.01 10.05 15.82
CA VAL A 205 -9.85 10.51 16.60
C VAL A 205 -9.36 9.47 17.59
N LEU A 206 -10.21 9.07 18.55
CA LEU A 206 -9.79 8.19 19.65
C LEU A 206 -9.36 6.82 19.13
N LEU A 207 -10.21 6.16 18.33
CA LEU A 207 -9.91 4.84 17.76
C LEU A 207 -8.62 4.87 16.94
N ARG A 208 -8.44 5.88 16.08
CA ARG A 208 -7.19 6.07 15.31
C ARG A 208 -5.95 6.12 16.20
N GLU A 209 -6.00 6.86 17.30
CA GLU A 209 -4.86 6.97 18.22
C GLU A 209 -4.62 5.64 18.97
N LEU A 210 -5.69 4.95 19.41
CA LEU A 210 -5.58 3.63 20.05
C LEU A 210 -4.98 2.59 19.11
N VAL A 211 -5.47 2.50 17.88
CA VAL A 211 -4.93 1.63 16.82
C VAL A 211 -3.46 1.95 16.55
N SER A 212 -3.11 3.24 16.45
CA SER A 212 -1.72 3.66 16.27
C SER A 212 -0.80 3.24 17.43
N ILE A 213 -1.31 3.21 18.67
CA ILE A 213 -0.56 2.77 19.84
C ILE A 213 -0.43 1.25 19.83
N GLY A 214 -1.51 0.51 19.59
CA GLY A 214 -1.53 -0.94 19.51
C GLY A 214 -0.53 -1.48 18.49
N ILE A 215 -0.55 -0.95 17.27
CA ILE A 215 0.41 -1.33 16.21
C ILE A 215 1.86 -1.11 16.66
N ARG A 216 2.15 -0.02 17.37
CA ARG A 216 3.52 0.24 17.85
C ARG A 216 3.97 -0.76 18.91
N ILE A 217 3.06 -1.16 19.80
CA ILE A 217 3.33 -2.24 20.77
C ILE A 217 3.61 -3.54 20.02
N ASP A 218 2.84 -3.85 18.99
CA ASP A 218 3.03 -5.07 18.18
C ASP A 218 4.34 -5.06 17.38
N ILE A 219 4.77 -3.89 16.90
CA ILE A 219 6.10 -3.70 16.30
C ILE A 219 7.19 -4.03 17.31
N ASP A 220 7.09 -3.47 18.53
CA ASP A 220 8.07 -3.70 19.60
C ASP A 220 8.07 -5.16 20.08
N ARG A 221 6.93 -5.84 20.00
CA ARG A 221 6.79 -7.29 20.25
C ARG A 221 7.31 -8.16 19.10
N GLY A 222 7.50 -7.60 17.91
CA GLY A 222 8.00 -8.33 16.74
C GLY A 222 6.97 -9.24 16.08
N LEU A 223 5.68 -8.85 16.04
CA LEU A 223 4.66 -9.65 15.34
C LEU A 223 4.95 -9.73 13.83
N PRO A 224 4.78 -10.89 13.18
CA PRO A 224 5.15 -11.07 11.77
C PRO A 224 4.27 -10.25 10.80
N ILE A 225 3.01 -10.01 11.15
CA ILE A 225 2.08 -9.24 10.32
C ILE A 225 1.09 -8.45 11.18
N VAL A 226 0.80 -7.21 10.78
CA VAL A 226 -0.19 -6.35 11.43
C VAL A 226 -1.05 -5.69 10.36
N HIS A 227 -2.36 -5.78 10.48
CA HIS A 227 -3.29 -5.03 9.63
C HIS A 227 -4.10 -4.03 10.46
N ALA A 228 -4.31 -2.84 9.93
CA ALA A 228 -5.18 -1.85 10.53
C ALA A 228 -5.99 -1.08 9.50
N ASN A 229 -7.28 -0.87 9.80
CA ASN A 229 -8.17 -0.04 9.01
C ASN A 229 -8.41 1.34 9.65
N PHE A 230 -8.14 2.41 8.91
CA PHE A 230 -8.42 3.78 9.30
C PHE A 230 -9.73 4.28 8.66
N ILE A 231 -10.82 4.06 9.38
CA ILE A 231 -12.21 4.37 8.99
C ILE A 231 -12.61 5.86 8.99
N GLY A 232 -11.72 6.74 9.46
CA GLY A 232 -12.08 8.14 9.73
C GLY A 232 -12.37 8.98 8.48
N TYR A 233 -11.83 8.61 7.32
CA TYR A 233 -12.13 9.31 6.07
C TYR A 233 -13.50 8.90 5.53
N ASP A 234 -13.76 7.59 5.43
CA ASP A 234 -15.02 7.01 4.95
C ASP A 234 -16.24 7.60 5.67
N GLU A 235 -16.21 7.66 7.00
CA GLU A 235 -17.30 8.24 7.82
C GLU A 235 -17.60 9.71 7.44
N GLN A 236 -16.57 10.50 7.12
CA GLN A 236 -16.77 11.89 6.72
C GLN A 236 -17.15 12.04 5.26
N ALA A 237 -16.67 11.17 4.40
CA ALA A 237 -16.99 11.17 2.97
C ALA A 237 -18.47 10.84 2.75
N HIS A 238 -19.04 9.86 3.47
CA HIS A 238 -20.48 9.56 3.46
C HIS A 238 -21.32 10.80 3.83
N ARG A 239 -20.90 11.55 4.86
CA ARG A 239 -21.68 12.67 5.39
C ARG A 239 -21.51 13.98 4.64
N ARG A 240 -20.30 14.31 4.18
CA ARG A 240 -19.98 15.63 3.62
C ARG A 240 -19.57 15.57 2.15
N GLY A 241 -19.47 14.38 1.59
CA GLY A 241 -18.96 14.10 0.26
C GLY A 241 -17.43 13.87 0.28
N PRO A 242 -16.92 13.01 -0.62
CA PRO A 242 -15.51 12.59 -0.64
C PRO A 242 -14.55 13.76 -0.94
N GLY A 243 -14.97 14.72 -1.78
CA GLY A 243 -14.16 15.91 -2.10
C GLY A 243 -14.23 17.03 -1.07
N SER A 244 -14.92 16.86 0.04
CA SER A 244 -15.13 17.95 1.00
C SER A 244 -13.85 18.32 1.74
N ARG A 245 -13.69 19.62 2.04
CA ARG A 245 -12.59 20.12 2.89
C ARG A 245 -12.53 19.41 4.23
N PHE A 246 -13.68 18.98 4.74
CA PHE A 246 -13.78 18.29 6.02
C PHE A 246 -13.25 16.85 5.94
N ALA A 247 -13.66 16.07 4.92
CA ALA A 247 -13.11 14.73 4.70
C ALA A 247 -11.59 14.77 4.50
N HIS A 248 -11.09 15.75 3.73
CA HIS A 248 -9.65 15.96 3.52
C HIS A 248 -8.91 16.45 4.78
N TRP A 249 -9.58 17.16 5.69
CA TRP A 249 -8.98 17.52 6.98
C TRP A 249 -8.74 16.28 7.85
N GLY A 250 -9.66 15.31 7.84
CA GLY A 250 -9.51 14.03 8.53
C GLY A 250 -8.25 13.25 8.10
N LEU A 251 -7.88 13.34 6.81
CA LEU A 251 -6.68 12.71 6.26
C LEU A 251 -5.39 13.18 6.92
N ARG A 252 -5.32 14.43 7.42
CA ARG A 252 -4.13 14.93 8.14
C ARG A 252 -3.86 14.13 9.41
N GLY A 253 -4.91 13.70 10.10
CA GLY A 253 -4.80 12.86 11.29
C GLY A 253 -4.31 11.45 10.94
N ILE A 254 -4.82 10.89 9.85
CA ILE A 254 -4.41 9.58 9.31
C ILE A 254 -2.94 9.63 8.85
N ASP A 255 -2.53 10.64 8.08
CA ASP A 255 -1.15 10.84 7.60
C ASP A 255 -0.15 10.91 8.78
N ARG A 256 -0.49 11.61 9.87
CA ARG A 256 0.33 11.67 11.08
C ARG A 256 0.39 10.32 11.82
N ALA A 257 -0.70 9.57 11.86
CA ALA A 257 -0.75 8.24 12.45
C ALA A 257 0.17 7.28 11.69
N ILE A 258 0.03 7.22 10.36
CA ILE A 258 0.89 6.46 9.46
C ILE A 258 2.36 6.87 9.65
N ALA A 259 2.65 8.17 9.75
CA ALA A 259 4.01 8.64 10.00
C ALA A 259 4.62 8.14 11.32
N ARG A 260 3.83 7.97 12.38
CA ARG A 260 4.31 7.44 13.66
C ARG A 260 4.54 5.94 13.58
N ILE A 261 3.62 5.21 12.95
CA ILE A 261 3.72 3.76 12.74
C ILE A 261 4.94 3.44 11.88
N TRP A 262 5.10 4.13 10.76
CA TRP A 262 6.25 3.97 9.87
C TRP A 262 7.57 4.24 10.58
N ARG A 263 7.67 5.31 11.38
CA ARG A 263 8.89 5.59 12.16
C ARG A 263 9.18 4.50 13.20
N ALA A 264 8.17 3.89 13.79
CA ALA A 264 8.35 2.76 14.71
C ALA A 264 8.85 1.53 13.94
N ALA A 265 8.23 1.22 12.79
CA ALA A 265 8.62 0.12 11.92
C ALA A 265 10.09 0.22 11.49
N GLN A 266 10.54 1.41 11.06
CA GLN A 266 11.93 1.66 10.67
C GLN A 266 12.94 1.60 11.82
N ARG A 267 12.49 1.68 13.09
CA ARG A 267 13.33 1.63 14.29
C ARG A 267 13.26 0.29 15.02
N SER A 268 12.43 -0.63 14.53
CA SER A 268 12.32 -1.98 15.06
C SER A 268 13.69 -2.65 15.06
N LYS A 269 14.04 -3.27 16.19
CA LYS A 269 15.24 -4.10 16.34
C LYS A 269 14.95 -5.59 16.25
N VAL A 270 13.66 -5.96 16.18
CA VAL A 270 13.20 -7.36 16.25
C VAL A 270 12.96 -7.94 14.87
N ARG A 271 12.28 -7.17 14.00
CA ARG A 271 11.99 -7.53 12.60
C ARG A 271 12.18 -6.35 11.67
N ASP A 272 12.58 -6.64 10.43
CA ASP A 272 12.66 -5.67 9.35
C ASP A 272 11.29 -5.51 8.66
N TYR A 273 10.49 -4.56 9.14
CA TYR A 273 9.15 -4.32 8.62
C TYR A 273 9.13 -3.64 7.25
N ASP A 274 8.22 -4.10 6.41
CA ASP A 274 7.66 -3.37 5.27
C ASP A 274 6.34 -2.74 5.68
N VAL A 275 6.09 -1.49 5.25
CA VAL A 275 4.84 -0.78 5.55
C VAL A 275 4.12 -0.52 4.23
N TRP A 276 2.98 -1.16 4.05
CA TRP A 276 2.13 -1.01 2.87
C TRP A 276 0.94 -0.14 3.24
N ILE A 277 0.68 0.87 2.43
CA ILE A 277 -0.45 1.78 2.62
C ILE A 277 -1.35 1.59 1.42
N TYR A 278 -2.62 1.31 1.63
CA TYR A 278 -3.55 1.10 0.52
C TYR A 278 -4.94 1.59 0.89
N SER A 279 -5.81 1.72 -0.10
CA SER A 279 -7.24 1.89 0.11
C SER A 279 -7.96 0.64 -0.38
N ASP A 280 -9.03 0.25 0.29
CA ASP A 280 -9.85 -0.89 -0.08
C ASP A 280 -10.82 -0.56 -1.21
N HIS A 281 -11.42 0.64 -1.18
CA HIS A 281 -12.27 1.20 -2.22
C HIS A 281 -12.27 2.74 -2.12
N GLY A 282 -12.84 3.41 -3.11
CA GLY A 282 -13.15 4.83 -3.01
C GLY A 282 -14.61 5.12 -2.71
N GLN A 283 -15.00 6.39 -2.84
CA GLN A 283 -16.40 6.83 -2.78
C GLN A 283 -16.73 7.74 -3.95
N GLN A 284 -17.90 7.54 -4.54
CA GLN A 284 -18.49 8.41 -5.54
C GLN A 284 -19.28 9.52 -4.83
N PRO A 285 -19.20 10.79 -5.29
CA PRO A 285 -20.17 11.81 -4.89
C PRO A 285 -21.57 11.41 -5.35
N THR A 286 -22.56 11.41 -4.47
CA THR A 286 -23.91 10.93 -4.80
C THR A 286 -25.01 11.88 -4.34
N HIS A 287 -26.16 11.77 -5.01
CA HIS A 287 -27.42 12.35 -4.58
C HIS A 287 -28.19 11.34 -3.73
N SER A 288 -28.90 11.80 -2.71
CA SER A 288 -29.74 10.93 -1.89
C SER A 288 -31.09 10.68 -2.59
N TYR A 289 -31.38 9.43 -2.95
CA TYR A 289 -32.64 9.03 -3.59
C TYR A 289 -33.88 9.51 -2.81
N PRO A 290 -33.97 9.35 -1.46
CA PRO A 290 -35.15 9.80 -0.72
C PRO A 290 -35.40 11.31 -0.78
N VAL A 291 -34.34 12.10 -1.02
CA VAL A 291 -34.42 13.56 -1.12
C VAL A 291 -34.82 13.97 -2.54
N GLU A 292 -34.27 13.33 -3.56
CA GLU A 292 -34.57 13.68 -4.96
C GLU A 292 -36.00 13.30 -5.35
N PHE A 293 -36.47 12.12 -4.92
CA PHE A 293 -37.76 11.56 -5.34
C PHE A 293 -38.89 11.77 -4.32
N ASP A 294 -38.62 12.47 -3.21
CA ASP A 294 -39.53 12.64 -2.05
C ASP A 294 -40.21 11.32 -1.63
N SER A 295 -39.48 10.21 -1.78
CA SER A 295 -40.00 8.87 -1.57
C SER A 295 -38.85 7.91 -1.29
N SER A 296 -39.06 6.97 -0.37
CA SER A 296 -38.05 5.94 -0.12
C SER A 296 -37.94 4.99 -1.32
N ILE A 297 -36.75 4.43 -1.54
CA ILE A 297 -36.55 3.38 -2.55
C ILE A 297 -37.49 2.19 -2.32
N ARG A 298 -37.81 1.91 -1.04
CA ARG A 298 -38.76 0.88 -0.63
C ARG A 298 -40.15 1.17 -1.18
N SER A 299 -40.66 2.37 -0.97
CA SER A 299 -41.97 2.80 -1.45
C SER A 299 -42.05 2.76 -2.98
N ALA A 300 -40.98 3.16 -3.66
CA ALA A 300 -40.92 3.14 -5.12
C ALA A 300 -40.91 1.71 -5.69
N VAL A 301 -40.09 0.81 -5.15
CA VAL A 301 -40.06 -0.61 -5.54
C VAL A 301 -41.41 -1.27 -5.30
N MET A 302 -42.03 -1.03 -4.14
CA MET A 302 -43.33 -1.61 -3.82
C MET A 302 -44.43 -1.16 -4.76
N ARG A 303 -44.43 0.12 -5.14
CA ARG A 303 -45.37 0.66 -6.12
C ARG A 303 -45.27 -0.11 -7.44
N VAL A 304 -44.05 -0.31 -7.94
CA VAL A 304 -43.82 -1.07 -9.19
C VAL A 304 -44.24 -2.53 -9.04
N LEU A 305 -43.86 -3.21 -7.95
CA LEU A 305 -44.22 -4.63 -7.77
C LEU A 305 -45.76 -4.83 -7.69
N SER A 306 -46.46 -3.97 -6.95
CA SER A 306 -47.93 -4.03 -6.81
C SER A 306 -48.70 -3.83 -8.12
N GLN A 307 -48.09 -3.16 -9.10
CA GLN A 307 -48.70 -2.94 -10.41
C GLN A 307 -48.50 -4.12 -11.38
N ASN A 308 -47.59 -5.06 -11.08
CA ASN A 308 -47.16 -6.09 -12.03
C ASN A 308 -47.27 -7.53 -11.53
N ILE A 309 -47.47 -7.72 -10.22
CA ILE A 309 -47.56 -9.05 -9.60
C ILE A 309 -48.93 -9.20 -8.94
N ASP A 310 -49.70 -10.19 -9.41
CA ASP A 310 -51.03 -10.49 -8.87
C ASP A 310 -50.93 -11.19 -7.50
N GLY A 311 -51.56 -10.62 -6.47
CA GLY A 311 -51.67 -11.17 -5.11
C GLY A 311 -51.45 -10.12 -4.01
N PRO A 312 -51.89 -10.38 -2.75
CA PRO A 312 -51.60 -9.48 -1.64
C PRO A 312 -50.09 -9.51 -1.33
N LEU A 313 -49.37 -8.48 -1.77
CA LEU A 313 -47.98 -8.24 -1.38
C LEU A 313 -47.98 -7.61 0.01
N GLU A 314 -47.76 -8.41 1.05
CA GLU A 314 -47.43 -7.89 2.39
C GLU A 314 -45.92 -7.83 2.56
N MET A 315 -45.42 -6.63 2.84
CA MET A 315 -44.03 -6.44 3.23
C MET A 315 -43.84 -6.97 4.65
N VAL A 316 -42.87 -7.86 4.85
CA VAL A 316 -42.37 -8.13 6.20
C VAL A 316 -41.59 -6.90 6.61
N VAL A 317 -42.23 -6.04 7.39
CA VAL A 317 -41.61 -4.86 8.01
C VAL A 317 -40.99 -5.32 9.32
N PRO A 318 -39.65 -5.40 9.46
CA PRO A 318 -39.06 -5.44 10.80
C PRO A 318 -39.49 -4.14 11.48
N GLY A 319 -40.23 -4.24 12.59
CA GLY A 319 -40.98 -3.12 13.15
C GLY A 319 -40.19 -1.82 13.27
N GLU A 320 -40.49 -0.87 12.39
CA GLU A 320 -40.27 0.56 12.58
C GLU A 320 -41.40 1.30 11.88
N VAL A 321 -42.08 2.14 12.67
CA VAL A 321 -43.05 3.13 12.21
C VAL A 321 -42.29 4.22 11.46
N ASP A 322 -42.84 4.66 10.33
CA ASP A 322 -42.40 5.69 9.35
C ASP A 322 -41.93 7.05 9.93
N LEU A 323 -41.91 7.21 11.26
CA LEU A 323 -41.47 8.40 11.99
C LEU A 323 -39.97 8.35 12.33
N THR A 324 -39.32 7.18 12.43
CA THR A 324 -37.89 7.08 12.74
C THR A 324 -36.99 7.24 11.52
N ASP A 325 -37.38 6.87 10.30
CA ASP A 325 -36.57 7.14 9.10
C ASP A 325 -36.51 8.65 8.76
N ARG A 326 -37.60 9.39 9.03
CA ARG A 326 -37.63 10.85 8.87
C ARG A 326 -36.84 11.59 9.96
N VAL A 327 -36.68 11.02 11.17
CA VAL A 327 -36.11 11.72 12.34
C VAL A 327 -34.74 11.17 12.83
N TYR A 328 -34.48 9.89 12.67
CA TYR A 328 -33.39 9.13 13.31
C TYR A 328 -32.57 8.25 12.34
N GLY A 329 -32.95 8.10 11.07
CA GLY A 329 -32.28 7.24 10.06
C GLY A 329 -30.79 7.52 9.77
N ASN A 330 -30.20 8.50 10.45
CA ASN A 330 -28.78 8.84 10.36
C ASN A 330 -27.97 8.43 11.61
N LEU A 331 -28.59 7.99 12.72
CA LEU A 331 -27.91 7.69 14.00
C LEU A 331 -27.08 6.41 14.01
N GLU A 332 -27.25 5.59 12.98
CA GLU A 332 -26.40 4.45 12.69
C GLU A 332 -25.12 4.94 11.98
N SER A 333 -24.14 5.44 12.74
CA SER A 333 -22.79 5.42 12.19
C SER A 333 -22.44 3.96 11.92
N GLN A 334 -22.07 3.65 10.67
CA GLN A 334 -21.71 2.31 10.21
C GLN A 334 -20.68 1.66 11.17
N ASN A 335 -19.89 2.48 11.86
CA ASN A 335 -18.76 2.03 12.67
C ASN A 335 -19.01 2.01 14.19
N VAL A 336 -20.24 2.26 14.66
CA VAL A 336 -20.56 2.30 16.12
C VAL A 336 -20.28 0.96 16.81
N TYR A 337 -20.43 -0.16 16.08
CA TYR A 337 -20.21 -1.50 16.60
C TYR A 337 -18.74 -1.77 16.97
N LEU A 338 -17.78 -1.06 16.37
CA LEU A 338 -16.34 -1.26 16.63
C LEU A 338 -15.92 -0.88 18.05
N LEU A 339 -16.69 -0.03 18.75
CA LEU A 339 -16.38 0.44 20.11
C LEU A 339 -16.85 -0.54 21.22
N GLY A 340 -17.60 -1.58 20.86
CA GLY A 340 -17.86 -2.73 21.73
C GLY A 340 -18.59 -2.49 23.05
N SER A 341 -19.30 -1.37 23.23
CA SER A 341 -20.09 -1.19 24.45
C SER A 341 -21.41 -2.00 24.37
N GLN A 342 -21.56 -2.96 25.29
CA GLN A 342 -22.83 -3.63 25.53
C GLN A 342 -23.94 -2.62 25.89
N GLY A 343 -23.58 -1.48 26.48
CA GLY A 343 -24.51 -0.38 26.82
C GLY A 343 -25.10 0.38 25.63
N LEU A 344 -24.29 0.83 24.64
CA LEU A 344 -24.86 1.45 23.43
C LEU A 344 -25.59 0.42 22.57
N SER A 345 -25.03 -0.76 22.39
CA SER A 345 -25.70 -1.82 21.61
C SER A 345 -26.97 -2.35 22.29
N ALA A 346 -27.08 -2.29 23.62
CA ALA A 346 -28.31 -2.56 24.36
C ALA A 346 -29.30 -1.40 24.29
N TRP A 347 -28.83 -0.14 24.29
CA TRP A 347 -29.67 1.04 24.04
C TRP A 347 -30.33 0.98 22.66
N PHE A 348 -29.60 0.52 21.63
CA PHE A 348 -30.15 0.23 20.30
C PHE A 348 -31.05 -1.02 20.27
N ARG A 349 -30.68 -2.12 20.93
CA ARG A 349 -31.50 -3.36 21.01
C ARG A 349 -32.81 -3.20 21.77
N ARG A 350 -32.93 -2.20 22.64
CA ARG A 350 -34.13 -1.94 23.47
C ARG A 350 -35.36 -1.54 22.65
N PHE A 351 -35.21 -1.33 21.34
CA PHE A 351 -36.29 -0.99 20.41
C PHE A 351 -36.71 -2.12 19.46
N THR A 352 -36.12 -3.31 19.54
CA THR A 352 -36.44 -4.40 18.61
C THR A 352 -36.68 -5.71 19.34
N SER A 353 -37.95 -6.03 19.58
CA SER A 353 -38.39 -7.41 19.74
C SER A 353 -39.85 -7.53 19.33
N SER A 354 -40.17 -8.57 18.55
CA SER A 354 -41.54 -9.09 18.41
C SER A 354 -41.54 -10.52 17.82
N PRO A 355 -42.62 -11.30 18.09
CA PRO A 355 -42.65 -12.76 18.00
C PRO A 355 -43.00 -13.25 16.58
N PRO A 356 -42.88 -14.57 16.30
CA PRO A 356 -43.15 -15.10 14.98
C PRO A 356 -44.64 -15.41 14.83
N ASN A 357 -45.29 -14.97 13.73
CA ASN A 357 -46.25 -15.84 13.04
C ASN A 357 -46.75 -15.36 11.66
N GLN A 358 -47.05 -16.41 10.87
CA GLN A 358 -47.84 -16.54 9.64
C GLN A 358 -47.22 -16.13 8.28
N ARG A 359 -47.26 -17.12 7.36
CA ARG A 359 -46.77 -17.09 5.98
C ARG A 359 -47.74 -16.30 5.09
N LEU A 360 -47.27 -15.15 4.62
CA LEU A 360 -47.76 -14.43 3.44
C LEU A 360 -46.57 -14.16 2.51
N VAL A 361 -46.82 -13.73 1.27
CA VAL A 361 -45.80 -13.53 0.23
C VAL A 361 -44.84 -12.40 0.65
N ALA A 362 -43.73 -12.76 1.29
CA ALA A 362 -42.76 -11.81 1.81
C ALA A 362 -41.93 -11.18 0.68
N THR A 363 -42.14 -9.89 0.43
CA THR A 363 -41.18 -9.08 -0.34
C THR A 363 -40.22 -8.43 0.64
N GLU A 364 -38.92 -8.58 0.42
CA GLU A 364 -37.89 -7.92 1.25
C GLU A 364 -36.96 -7.10 0.37
N LEU A 365 -36.54 -5.93 0.88
CA LEU A 365 -35.60 -5.04 0.21
C LEU A 365 -34.38 -4.80 1.10
N ALA A 366 -33.20 -5.15 0.59
CA ALA A 366 -31.93 -4.76 1.18
C ALA A 366 -31.30 -3.68 0.31
N ALA A 367 -31.28 -2.43 0.75
CA ALA A 367 -30.64 -1.33 0.01
C ALA A 367 -29.79 -0.48 0.95
N MET A 368 -28.56 -0.19 0.52
CA MET A 368 -27.61 0.68 1.21
C MET A 368 -26.53 1.12 0.23
N GLY A 369 -26.09 2.38 0.30
CA GLY A 369 -25.20 2.90 -0.71
C GLY A 369 -25.89 2.97 -2.08
N PRO A 370 -25.14 2.75 -3.16
CA PRO A 370 -25.67 2.69 -4.52
C PRO A 370 -26.16 1.27 -4.90
N LEU A 371 -26.19 0.29 -3.97
CA LEU A 371 -26.66 -1.07 -4.26
C LEU A 371 -27.93 -1.43 -3.49
N GLY A 372 -28.83 -2.14 -4.17
CA GLY A 372 -30.03 -2.70 -3.59
C GLY A 372 -30.40 -4.08 -4.15
N PHE A 373 -31.12 -4.87 -3.37
CA PHE A 373 -31.58 -6.21 -3.73
C PHE A 373 -33.04 -6.38 -3.37
N VAL A 374 -33.84 -6.77 -4.36
CA VAL A 374 -35.25 -7.11 -4.18
C VAL A 374 -35.38 -8.63 -4.08
N TYR A 375 -35.81 -9.12 -2.92
CA TYR A 375 -36.05 -10.54 -2.67
C TYR A 375 -37.54 -10.85 -2.79
N LEU A 376 -37.85 -11.95 -3.49
CA LEU A 376 -39.20 -12.41 -3.69
C LEU A 376 -39.22 -13.95 -3.64
N ASP A 377 -40.06 -14.51 -2.77
CA ASP A 377 -40.19 -15.96 -2.55
C ASP A 377 -41.04 -16.67 -3.64
N LEU A 378 -41.29 -16.03 -4.78
CA LEU A 378 -42.08 -16.56 -5.89
C LEU A 378 -41.24 -16.74 -7.16
N GLN A 379 -41.59 -17.77 -7.92
CA GLN A 379 -41.12 -17.91 -9.29
C GLN A 379 -41.84 -16.90 -10.18
N VAL A 380 -41.08 -15.99 -10.79
CA VAL A 380 -41.60 -14.93 -11.66
C VAL A 380 -41.32 -15.31 -13.10
N LYS A 381 -42.37 -15.34 -13.94
CA LYS A 381 -42.21 -15.55 -15.38
C LYS A 381 -41.31 -14.46 -15.97
N GLN A 382 -40.46 -14.83 -16.93
CA GLN A 382 -39.49 -13.90 -17.56
C GLN A 382 -40.14 -12.59 -18.06
N GLN A 383 -41.31 -12.66 -18.70
CA GLN A 383 -42.03 -11.47 -19.18
C GLN A 383 -42.39 -10.48 -18.06
N VAL A 384 -42.76 -10.98 -16.87
CA VAL A 384 -43.05 -10.15 -15.70
C VAL A 384 -41.75 -9.58 -15.12
N ARG A 385 -40.69 -10.40 -15.07
CA ARG A 385 -39.36 -9.96 -14.62
C ARG A 385 -38.84 -8.78 -15.43
N GLU A 386 -38.92 -8.87 -16.75
CA GLU A 386 -38.49 -7.82 -17.69
C GLU A 386 -39.35 -6.56 -17.56
N ARG A 387 -40.67 -6.71 -17.44
CA ARG A 387 -41.60 -5.58 -17.26
C ARG A 387 -41.32 -4.81 -15.96
N VAL A 388 -41.10 -5.53 -14.86
CA VAL A 388 -40.74 -4.93 -13.56
C VAL A 388 -39.39 -4.23 -13.66
N ALA A 389 -38.36 -4.86 -14.24
CA ALA A 389 -37.05 -4.25 -14.39
C ALA A 389 -37.11 -2.93 -15.17
N LYS A 390 -37.87 -2.91 -16.28
CA LYS A 390 -38.12 -1.70 -17.06
C LYS A 390 -38.82 -0.60 -16.24
N GLN A 391 -39.88 -0.93 -15.51
CA GLN A 391 -40.61 0.07 -14.72
C GLN A 391 -39.84 0.57 -13.49
N LEU A 392 -38.95 -0.24 -12.93
CA LEU A 392 -38.04 0.20 -11.87
C LEU A 392 -37.08 1.29 -12.37
N VAL A 393 -36.67 1.21 -13.63
CA VAL A 393 -35.90 2.27 -14.28
C VAL A 393 -36.79 3.46 -14.63
N ASP A 394 -37.82 3.24 -15.46
CA ASP A 394 -38.60 4.31 -16.07
C ASP A 394 -39.47 5.08 -15.05
N SER A 395 -40.12 4.36 -14.13
CA SER A 395 -41.11 4.92 -13.21
C SER A 395 -40.55 5.18 -11.81
N ALA A 396 -39.62 4.35 -11.34
CA ALA A 396 -38.97 4.53 -10.04
C ALA A 396 -37.63 5.28 -10.14
N GLY A 397 -37.17 5.65 -11.34
CA GLY A 397 -35.97 6.47 -11.52
C GLY A 397 -34.67 5.80 -11.06
N ILE A 398 -34.63 4.47 -11.02
CA ILE A 398 -33.42 3.71 -10.67
C ILE A 398 -32.51 3.70 -11.90
N PRO A 399 -31.26 4.21 -11.82
CA PRO A 399 -30.41 4.35 -13.00
C PRO A 399 -30.15 3.04 -13.75
N MET A 400 -29.94 1.95 -13.01
CA MET A 400 -29.64 0.65 -13.59
C MET A 400 -30.27 -0.48 -12.76
N VAL A 401 -30.89 -1.44 -13.44
CA VAL A 401 -31.43 -2.67 -12.84
C VAL A 401 -30.87 -3.88 -13.55
N MET A 402 -30.28 -4.80 -12.79
CA MET A 402 -29.73 -6.05 -13.30
C MET A 402 -30.54 -7.25 -12.87
N CYS A 403 -30.64 -8.23 -13.77
CA CYS A 403 -31.29 -9.52 -13.52
C CYS A 403 -30.35 -10.65 -13.96
N GLN A 404 -30.36 -11.75 -13.20
CA GLN A 404 -29.71 -12.98 -13.63
C GLN A 404 -30.50 -13.61 -14.79
N LEU A 405 -29.78 -14.12 -15.80
CA LEU A 405 -30.35 -14.96 -16.85
C LEU A 405 -30.70 -16.34 -16.29
N ASP A 406 -31.76 -16.97 -16.82
CA ASP A 406 -32.06 -18.36 -16.52
C ASP A 406 -31.29 -19.28 -17.49
N GLY A 407 -30.73 -20.40 -16.99
CA GLY A 407 -30.08 -21.43 -17.82
C GLY A 407 -28.53 -21.41 -17.80
N ALA A 408 -27.90 -22.19 -18.69
CA ALA A 408 -26.45 -22.47 -18.66
C ALA A 408 -25.52 -21.25 -18.85
N ASP A 409 -26.06 -20.12 -19.30
CA ASP A 409 -25.32 -18.87 -19.54
C ASP A 409 -25.33 -17.89 -18.34
N SER A 410 -26.03 -18.24 -17.26
CA SER A 410 -26.27 -17.36 -16.10
C SER A 410 -25.02 -16.92 -15.34
N GLU A 411 -23.92 -17.67 -15.47
CA GLU A 411 -22.62 -17.37 -14.83
C GLU A 411 -21.70 -16.51 -15.72
N ARG A 412 -22.09 -16.26 -16.97
CA ARG A 412 -21.24 -15.57 -17.96
C ARG A 412 -21.89 -14.33 -18.55
N ARG A 413 -23.17 -14.11 -18.28
CA ARG A 413 -23.95 -13.01 -18.84
C ARG A 413 -24.98 -12.50 -17.84
N ALA A 414 -25.26 -11.21 -17.90
CA ALA A 414 -26.30 -10.57 -17.11
C ALA A 414 -27.16 -9.65 -18.00
N GLU A 415 -28.46 -9.60 -17.71
CA GLU A 415 -29.38 -8.63 -18.33
C GLU A 415 -29.34 -7.33 -17.55
N VAL A 416 -29.22 -6.22 -18.27
CA VAL A 416 -29.15 -4.88 -17.70
C VAL A 416 -30.21 -4.00 -18.33
N TRP A 417 -30.96 -3.29 -17.50
CA TRP A 417 -31.93 -2.28 -17.91
C TRP A 417 -31.44 -0.91 -17.45
N THR A 418 -31.45 0.05 -18.36
CA THR A 418 -31.17 1.47 -18.11
C THR A 418 -32.23 2.33 -18.80
N GLY A 419 -32.21 3.64 -18.57
CA GLY A 419 -33.16 4.56 -19.23
C GLY A 419 -33.05 4.57 -20.76
N GLU A 420 -31.95 4.04 -21.31
CA GLU A 420 -31.73 3.91 -22.75
C GLU A 420 -32.28 2.59 -23.34
N GLY A 421 -32.60 1.61 -22.48
CA GLY A 421 -33.18 0.33 -22.90
C GLY A 421 -32.56 -0.90 -22.24
N LYS A 422 -32.63 -2.04 -22.95
CA LYS A 422 -32.13 -3.34 -22.50
C LYS A 422 -30.77 -3.64 -23.12
N PHE A 423 -29.81 -4.03 -22.28
CA PHE A 423 -28.43 -4.34 -22.64
C PHE A 423 -27.97 -5.65 -21.98
N TYR A 424 -26.80 -6.15 -22.41
CA TYR A 424 -26.23 -7.41 -21.94
C TYR A 424 -24.74 -7.28 -21.61
N LEU A 425 -24.34 -7.68 -20.40
CA LEU A 425 -22.92 -7.84 -20.06
C LEU A 425 -22.42 -9.24 -20.49
N PRO A 426 -21.18 -9.39 -20.99
CA PRO A 426 -20.16 -8.34 -21.19
C PRO A 426 -20.24 -7.61 -22.55
N ARG A 427 -21.18 -7.99 -23.43
CA ARG A 427 -21.26 -7.51 -24.83
C ARG A 427 -21.38 -5.99 -24.92
N ASP A 428 -22.26 -5.41 -24.12
CA ASP A 428 -22.67 -4.00 -24.20
C ASP A 428 -22.00 -3.16 -23.09
N LYS A 429 -20.89 -3.65 -22.50
CA LYS A 429 -20.20 -3.03 -21.35
C LYS A 429 -19.82 -1.55 -21.57
N HIS A 430 -19.43 -1.16 -22.78
CA HIS A 430 -19.07 0.23 -23.10
C HIS A 430 -20.27 1.19 -22.99
N GLN A 431 -21.47 0.70 -23.32
CA GLN A 431 -22.71 1.49 -23.25
C GLN A 431 -23.19 1.59 -21.79
N ILE A 432 -23.07 0.50 -21.03
CA ILE A 432 -23.52 0.43 -19.63
C ILE A 432 -22.59 1.20 -18.69
N LEU A 433 -21.28 0.99 -18.82
CA LEU A 433 -20.26 1.47 -17.89
C LEU A 433 -19.49 2.70 -18.39
N GLY A 434 -19.71 3.12 -19.64
CA GLY A 434 -18.94 4.18 -20.28
C GLY A 434 -17.55 3.71 -20.72
N SER A 435 -17.12 4.17 -21.89
CA SER A 435 -15.83 3.76 -22.48
C SER A 435 -14.60 4.22 -21.67
N ASP A 436 -14.75 5.24 -20.82
CA ASP A 436 -13.65 5.81 -20.02
C ASP A 436 -13.46 5.10 -18.67
N HIS A 437 -14.25 4.07 -18.36
CA HIS A 437 -14.12 3.34 -17.09
C HIS A 437 -12.73 2.64 -17.01
N PRO A 438 -11.90 2.91 -15.99
CA PRO A 438 -10.51 2.44 -15.94
C PRO A 438 -10.36 0.91 -15.85
N PHE A 439 -11.42 0.22 -15.43
CA PHE A 439 -11.45 -1.22 -15.20
C PHE A 439 -12.60 -1.92 -15.93
N LEU A 440 -12.96 -1.45 -17.13
CA LEU A 440 -14.17 -1.86 -17.86
C LEU A 440 -14.41 -3.38 -17.89
N ASP A 441 -13.39 -4.16 -18.27
CA ASP A 441 -13.48 -5.63 -18.31
C ASP A 441 -13.70 -6.23 -16.93
N ALA A 442 -12.92 -5.79 -15.95
CA ALA A 442 -12.94 -6.30 -14.59
C ALA A 442 -14.27 -6.00 -13.87
N VAL A 443 -14.82 -4.80 -14.05
CA VAL A 443 -16.13 -4.41 -13.49
C VAL A 443 -17.25 -5.17 -14.17
N SER A 444 -17.19 -5.37 -15.49
CA SER A 444 -18.17 -6.19 -16.20
C SER A 444 -18.23 -7.61 -15.64
N ASP A 445 -17.07 -8.25 -15.43
CA ASP A 445 -16.99 -9.61 -14.90
C ASP A 445 -17.51 -9.70 -13.46
N ASP A 446 -17.18 -8.72 -12.63
CA ASP A 446 -17.64 -8.69 -11.24
C ASP A 446 -19.15 -8.38 -11.14
N LEU A 447 -19.71 -7.57 -12.04
CA LEU A 447 -21.16 -7.32 -12.12
C LEU A 447 -21.95 -8.56 -12.56
N ILE A 448 -21.42 -9.35 -13.50
CA ILE A 448 -21.99 -10.65 -13.85
C ILE A 448 -21.96 -11.58 -12.63
N SER A 449 -20.83 -11.63 -11.94
CA SER A 449 -20.66 -12.42 -10.71
C SER A 449 -21.65 -11.99 -9.63
N LEU A 450 -21.84 -10.68 -9.44
CA LEU A 450 -22.77 -10.09 -8.50
C LEU A 450 -24.23 -10.49 -8.81
N ALA A 451 -24.64 -10.44 -10.08
CA ALA A 451 -25.98 -10.85 -10.50
C ALA A 451 -26.26 -12.34 -10.19
N SER A 452 -25.22 -13.17 -10.26
CA SER A 452 -25.29 -14.61 -9.96
C SER A 452 -25.00 -14.96 -8.50
N HIS A 453 -24.73 -13.98 -7.64
CA HIS A 453 -24.28 -14.23 -6.28
C HIS A 453 -25.38 -14.94 -5.46
N PRO A 454 -25.07 -15.96 -4.62
CA PRO A 454 -26.09 -16.73 -3.88
C PRO A 454 -26.99 -15.91 -2.96
N TYR A 455 -26.52 -14.75 -2.52
CA TYR A 455 -27.24 -13.80 -1.68
C TYR A 455 -27.79 -12.57 -2.44
N ALA A 456 -27.64 -12.53 -3.77
CA ALA A 456 -28.26 -11.49 -4.58
C ALA A 456 -29.78 -11.66 -4.60
N GLY A 457 -30.49 -10.53 -4.66
CA GLY A 457 -31.93 -10.53 -4.88
C GLY A 457 -32.28 -10.89 -6.33
N ARG A 458 -33.57 -11.10 -6.59
CA ARG A 458 -34.09 -11.36 -7.94
C ARG A 458 -33.79 -10.20 -8.90
N TRP A 459 -33.85 -8.98 -8.38
CA TRP A 459 -33.40 -7.77 -9.07
C TRP A 459 -32.30 -7.12 -8.23
N VAL A 460 -31.22 -6.75 -8.91
CA VAL A 460 -30.13 -5.93 -8.36
C VAL A 460 -30.34 -4.50 -8.83
N LEU A 461 -30.51 -3.59 -7.88
CA LEU A 461 -30.68 -2.16 -8.10
C LEU A 461 -29.31 -1.49 -8.00
N ILE A 462 -28.95 -0.68 -8.98
CA ILE A 462 -27.68 0.03 -9.04
C ILE A 462 -27.97 1.51 -9.25
N GLY A 463 -27.54 2.32 -8.28
CA GLY A 463 -27.71 3.77 -8.22
C GLY A 463 -26.70 4.54 -9.08
N TRP A 464 -25.79 3.85 -9.77
CA TRP A 464 -24.77 4.47 -10.61
C TRP A 464 -25.10 4.34 -12.10
N GLN A 465 -24.71 5.33 -12.91
CA GLN A 465 -24.78 5.29 -14.38
C GLN A 465 -23.62 6.07 -15.02
N ALA A 466 -23.20 5.66 -16.22
CA ALA A 466 -22.07 6.30 -16.91
C ALA A 466 -22.32 7.79 -17.23
N ASN A 467 -23.53 8.11 -17.67
CA ASN A 467 -23.94 9.46 -18.06
C ASN A 467 -25.17 9.86 -17.24
N GLY A 468 -24.99 10.59 -16.14
CA GLY A 468 -26.12 11.09 -15.36
C GLY A 468 -25.80 11.38 -13.91
N ARG A 469 -26.83 11.34 -13.08
CA ARG A 469 -26.70 11.50 -11.62
C ARG A 469 -26.55 10.15 -10.96
N ASP A 470 -25.61 10.08 -10.02
CA ASP A 470 -25.40 8.93 -9.16
C ASP A 470 -26.24 9.07 -7.89
N PHE A 471 -26.89 7.99 -7.49
CA PHE A 471 -27.78 7.94 -6.35
C PHE A 471 -27.27 6.98 -5.28
N SER A 472 -27.35 7.42 -4.04
CA SER A 472 -27.44 6.51 -2.90
C SER A 472 -28.90 6.27 -2.55
N PHE A 473 -29.23 5.03 -2.21
CA PHE A 473 -30.54 4.66 -1.70
C PHE A 473 -30.76 5.08 -0.23
N ARG A 474 -29.75 5.66 0.43
CA ARG A 474 -29.85 6.33 1.75
C ARG A 474 -29.52 7.83 1.64
N ILE A 475 -29.69 8.54 2.76
CA ILE A 475 -29.32 9.95 2.88
C ILE A 475 -27.81 10.05 3.17
N GLU A 476 -27.04 10.21 2.11
CA GLU A 476 -25.59 10.41 2.12
C GLU A 476 -25.14 11.24 0.90
N ASN A 477 -23.96 11.84 1.00
CA ASN A 477 -23.34 12.71 -0.01
C ASN A 477 -22.15 12.05 -0.72
N GLY A 478 -21.66 10.94 -0.15
CA GLY A 478 -20.70 10.04 -0.76
C GLY A 478 -21.22 8.62 -0.57
N ALA A 479 -21.02 7.75 -1.54
CA ALA A 479 -21.43 6.36 -1.46
C ALA A 479 -20.38 5.45 -2.10
N HIS A 480 -20.39 4.18 -1.69
CA HIS A 480 -19.56 3.14 -2.27
C HIS A 480 -20.32 1.79 -2.29
N GLY A 481 -19.78 0.80 -2.98
CA GLY A 481 -20.34 -0.54 -3.13
C GLY A 481 -20.68 -0.87 -4.59
N GLY A 482 -20.90 0.14 -5.42
CA GLY A 482 -21.27 0.02 -6.83
C GLY A 482 -20.09 -0.01 -7.81
N PRO A 483 -20.40 0.03 -9.12
CA PRO A 483 -19.41 -0.07 -10.19
C PRO A 483 -18.77 1.27 -10.55
N GLY A 484 -19.01 2.35 -9.80
CA GLY A 484 -18.51 3.68 -10.16
C GLY A 484 -16.98 3.75 -10.25
N PRO A 485 -16.44 4.60 -11.14
CA PRO A 485 -15.00 4.70 -11.35
C PRO A 485 -14.27 5.23 -10.10
N GLU A 486 -14.87 6.11 -9.30
CA GLU A 486 -14.25 6.52 -8.03
C GLU A 486 -14.38 5.45 -6.95
N GLU A 487 -15.46 4.67 -6.95
CA GLU A 487 -15.69 3.59 -5.98
C GLU A 487 -14.68 2.45 -6.19
N THR A 488 -14.45 2.07 -7.45
CA THR A 488 -13.62 0.91 -7.80
C THR A 488 -12.12 1.22 -7.93
N HIS A 489 -11.77 2.50 -8.07
CA HIS A 489 -10.39 2.96 -8.25
C HIS A 489 -9.72 3.31 -6.92
N ALA A 490 -9.28 2.27 -6.22
CA ALA A 490 -8.43 2.40 -5.05
C ALA A 490 -6.95 2.59 -5.41
N PHE A 491 -6.08 2.62 -4.41
CA PHE A 491 -4.63 2.71 -4.61
C PHE A 491 -3.86 1.79 -3.68
N ALA A 492 -2.64 1.44 -4.07
CA ALA A 492 -1.64 0.85 -3.19
C ALA A 492 -0.33 1.66 -3.27
N MET A 493 0.24 2.01 -2.13
CA MET A 493 1.53 2.67 -1.98
C MET A 493 2.49 1.72 -1.27
N LEU A 494 3.46 1.22 -2.03
CA LEU A 494 4.38 0.17 -1.59
C LEU A 494 5.84 0.63 -1.78
N PRO A 495 6.78 0.18 -0.93
CA PRO A 495 8.20 0.32 -1.22
C PRO A 495 8.56 -0.30 -2.57
N MET A 496 9.49 0.30 -3.32
CA MET A 496 9.92 -0.22 -4.64
C MET A 496 10.57 -1.61 -4.58
N ASP A 497 11.08 -2.02 -3.41
CA ASP A 497 11.61 -3.36 -3.15
C ASP A 497 10.53 -4.42 -2.83
N ALA A 498 9.24 -4.03 -2.77
CA ALA A 498 8.15 -4.97 -2.53
C ALA A 498 7.90 -5.86 -3.77
N HIS A 499 7.97 -7.18 -3.59
CA HIS A 499 7.69 -8.14 -4.65
C HIS A 499 6.17 -8.36 -4.80
N VAL A 500 5.54 -7.64 -5.71
CA VAL A 500 4.14 -7.89 -6.09
C VAL A 500 4.11 -8.68 -7.40
N PRO A 501 3.73 -9.97 -7.38
CA PRO A 501 3.60 -10.76 -8.59
C PRO A 501 2.52 -10.12 -9.47
N ARG A 502 2.89 -9.53 -10.61
CA ARG A 502 1.89 -9.10 -11.58
C ARG A 502 1.41 -10.32 -12.35
N THR A 503 0.11 -10.58 -12.28
CA THR A 503 -0.55 -11.39 -13.31
C THR A 503 -0.33 -10.67 -14.64
N LYS A 504 0.46 -11.28 -15.55
CA LYS A 504 0.86 -10.66 -16.82
C LYS A 504 -0.39 -10.33 -17.63
N THR A 505 -0.83 -9.07 -17.66
CA THR A 505 -1.60 -8.38 -18.73
C THR A 505 -2.26 -7.07 -18.29
N SER A 506 -2.52 -6.83 -16.99
CA SER A 506 -3.26 -5.62 -16.53
C SER A 506 -2.35 -4.44 -16.14
N SER A 507 -2.83 -3.21 -16.38
CA SER A 507 -2.19 -1.96 -15.97
C SER A 507 -2.37 -1.62 -14.48
N PHE A 508 -3.19 -2.41 -13.76
CA PHE A 508 -3.59 -2.22 -12.37
C PHE A 508 -3.37 -3.49 -11.54
N LEU A 509 -3.26 -3.33 -10.22
CA LEU A 509 -3.22 -4.42 -9.24
C LEU A 509 -4.63 -4.84 -8.83
N ARG A 510 -4.79 -6.09 -8.41
CA ARG A 510 -5.93 -6.59 -7.64
C ARG A 510 -5.52 -6.96 -6.22
N LEU A 511 -6.50 -7.16 -5.34
CA LEU A 511 -6.28 -7.55 -3.94
C LEU A 511 -5.58 -8.91 -3.82
N GLN A 512 -5.86 -9.85 -4.73
CA GLN A 512 -5.14 -11.12 -4.80
C GLN A 512 -3.63 -10.97 -5.08
N ASP A 513 -3.21 -9.95 -5.82
CA ASP A 513 -1.78 -9.69 -6.05
C ASP A 513 -1.12 -9.24 -4.73
N LEU A 514 -1.79 -8.35 -3.99
CA LEU A 514 -1.34 -7.92 -2.65
C LEU A 514 -1.32 -9.09 -1.65
N ARG A 515 -2.35 -9.93 -1.66
CA ARG A 515 -2.42 -11.13 -0.82
C ARG A 515 -1.26 -12.08 -1.10
N SER A 516 -1.03 -12.40 -2.38
CA SER A 516 0.03 -13.32 -2.79
C SER A 516 1.41 -12.78 -2.40
N ALA A 517 1.64 -11.48 -2.62
CA ALA A 517 2.86 -10.79 -2.21
C ALA A 517 3.06 -10.82 -0.69
N ALA A 518 2.00 -10.56 0.08
CA ALA A 518 2.06 -10.58 1.53
C ALA A 518 2.31 -11.99 2.10
N LEU A 519 1.68 -13.02 1.53
CA LEU A 519 1.94 -14.42 1.90
C LEU A 519 3.37 -14.85 1.53
N ALA A 520 3.90 -14.38 0.40
CA ALA A 520 5.29 -14.66 0.01
C ALA A 520 6.28 -14.06 1.03
N LEU A 521 6.06 -12.83 1.51
CA LEU A 521 6.89 -12.23 2.57
C LEU A 521 6.88 -13.02 3.88
N ARG A 522 5.86 -13.87 4.10
CA ARG A 522 5.72 -14.70 5.31
C ARG A 522 6.36 -16.08 5.19
N THR A 523 6.88 -16.45 4.02
CA THR A 523 7.60 -17.72 3.87
C THR A 523 9.08 -17.53 4.24
N PRO A 524 9.62 -18.30 5.21
CA PRO A 524 11.03 -18.22 5.58
C PRO A 524 11.93 -18.40 4.36
N ASN A 525 13.03 -17.62 4.28
CA ASN A 525 14.01 -17.63 3.19
C ASN A 525 13.53 -17.15 1.80
N ASN A 526 12.29 -16.65 1.66
CA ASN A 526 11.75 -16.20 0.37
C ASN A 526 11.87 -14.68 0.14
N ARG A 527 12.75 -13.98 0.87
CA ARG A 527 12.98 -12.54 0.65
C ARG A 527 13.92 -12.32 -0.55
N ALA A 528 13.54 -12.84 -1.72
CA ALA A 528 14.13 -12.45 -2.99
C ALA A 528 13.69 -11.02 -3.31
N PHE A 529 14.64 -10.10 -3.41
CA PHE A 529 14.34 -8.72 -3.77
C PHE A 529 14.21 -8.61 -5.29
N SER A 530 13.11 -8.03 -5.78
CA SER A 530 12.90 -7.89 -7.23
C SER A 530 13.91 -6.91 -7.84
N THR A 531 14.82 -7.41 -8.68
CA THR A 531 15.66 -6.61 -9.59
C THR A 531 15.12 -6.59 -11.02
N ALA A 532 14.14 -7.44 -11.31
CA ALA A 532 13.47 -7.55 -12.60
C ALA A 532 12.01 -7.10 -12.44
N ILE A 533 11.74 -5.83 -12.76
CA ILE A 533 10.53 -5.32 -13.44
C ILE A 533 10.65 -3.78 -13.42
N LYS A 534 10.80 -3.18 -14.60
CA LYS A 534 10.72 -1.72 -14.77
C LYS A 534 9.27 -1.29 -14.52
N PRO A 535 9.02 -0.22 -13.74
CA PRO A 535 7.70 0.39 -13.70
C PRO A 535 7.34 0.98 -15.06
N VAL A 536 6.07 0.85 -15.45
CA VAL A 536 5.47 1.70 -16.50
C VAL A 536 5.12 3.04 -15.83
N PRO A 537 5.67 4.18 -16.26
CA PRO A 537 5.28 5.49 -15.74
C PRO A 537 3.82 5.82 -16.06
N LEU A 538 3.08 6.34 -15.09
CA LEU A 538 1.66 6.72 -15.19
C LEU A 538 1.38 8.00 -16.02
N THR A 539 2.24 8.40 -16.96
CA THR A 539 2.12 9.71 -17.64
C THR A 539 2.62 9.74 -19.09
N GLN A 540 2.41 8.69 -19.88
CA GLN A 540 2.57 8.81 -21.33
C GLN A 540 1.29 8.41 -22.07
N THR A 541 0.58 9.43 -22.53
CA THR A 541 -0.37 9.35 -23.64
C THR A 541 0.28 8.63 -24.83
N PRO A 542 -0.46 7.80 -25.59
CA PRO A 542 0.09 7.02 -26.68
C PRO A 542 0.37 7.92 -27.88
N GLN A 543 1.52 8.60 -27.90
CA GLN A 543 2.05 9.22 -29.12
C GLN A 543 3.16 8.35 -29.70
N SER A 544 2.86 7.85 -30.91
CA SER A 544 3.70 7.23 -31.93
C SER A 544 5.03 6.61 -31.50
N ARG A 545 5.11 5.27 -31.59
CA ARG A 545 6.39 4.56 -31.71
C ARG A 545 7.08 4.96 -33.03
N SER A 546 7.90 6.00 -32.98
CA SER A 546 8.98 6.19 -33.94
C SER A 546 10.19 5.39 -33.44
N SER A 547 10.69 4.51 -34.29
CA SER A 547 11.86 3.65 -34.08
C SER A 547 13.17 4.46 -34.14
N ALA A 548 13.39 5.35 -33.17
CA ALA A 548 14.70 5.94 -32.96
C ALA A 548 15.54 5.00 -32.07
N LEU A 549 16.75 4.66 -32.53
CA LEU A 549 17.80 3.98 -31.76
C LEU A 549 18.00 4.70 -30.42
N THR A 550 17.38 4.23 -29.34
CA THR A 550 17.57 4.82 -28.02
C THR A 550 18.93 4.37 -27.48
N SER A 551 19.92 5.26 -27.47
CA SER A 551 21.23 5.02 -26.86
C SER A 551 21.07 4.57 -25.40
N LYS A 552 21.76 3.48 -25.04
CA LYS A 552 21.47 2.65 -23.87
C LYS A 552 21.89 3.31 -22.57
N ARG A 553 20.98 3.38 -21.59
CA ARG A 553 21.27 3.91 -20.25
C ARG A 553 21.73 2.79 -19.30
N ILE A 554 22.81 3.02 -18.57
CA ILE A 554 23.43 2.11 -17.60
C ILE A 554 23.46 2.82 -16.24
N ARG A 555 22.90 2.22 -15.19
CA ARG A 555 22.96 2.76 -13.83
C ARG A 555 24.07 2.09 -13.01
N VAL A 556 25.02 2.89 -12.54
CA VAL A 556 26.14 2.46 -11.71
C VAL A 556 25.95 2.94 -10.28
N MET A 557 26.22 2.08 -9.29
CA MET A 557 26.24 2.43 -7.88
C MET A 557 27.59 2.06 -7.27
N THR A 558 28.26 3.00 -6.59
CA THR A 558 29.37 2.69 -5.67
C THR A 558 28.94 2.95 -4.24
N TYR A 559 29.25 2.02 -3.34
CA TYR A 559 28.78 2.09 -1.97
C TYR A 559 29.69 1.32 -1.00
N ASN A 560 30.34 2.05 -0.10
CA ASN A 560 30.99 1.49 1.07
C ASN A 560 29.90 1.07 2.08
N ILE A 561 29.81 -0.23 2.38
CA ILE A 561 28.73 -0.80 3.19
C ILE A 561 29.11 -1.01 4.66
N HIS A 562 30.34 -0.66 5.05
CA HIS A 562 30.83 -0.77 6.42
C HIS A 562 30.60 -2.15 7.07
N ALA A 563 30.93 -3.23 6.36
CA ALA A 563 30.64 -4.61 6.77
C ALA A 563 29.16 -4.83 7.13
N CYS A 564 28.25 -4.17 6.41
CA CYS A 564 26.80 -4.13 6.67
C CYS A 564 26.43 -3.63 8.07
N LYS A 565 27.35 -2.95 8.78
CA LYS A 565 27.14 -2.46 10.13
C LYS A 565 26.59 -1.04 10.08
N GLY A 566 25.34 -0.88 10.49
CA GLY A 566 24.70 0.43 10.51
C GLY A 566 25.26 1.37 11.57
N MET A 567 24.91 2.65 11.44
CA MET A 567 25.16 3.72 12.42
C MET A 567 24.41 3.52 13.75
N ASP A 568 23.52 2.52 13.81
CA ASP A 568 22.86 2.03 15.02
C ASP A 568 23.66 0.90 15.73
N GLY A 569 24.79 0.49 15.14
CA GLY A 569 25.67 -0.56 15.64
C GLY A 569 25.25 -1.98 15.25
N THR A 570 24.12 -2.16 14.54
CA THR A 570 23.59 -3.47 14.19
C THR A 570 24.00 -3.85 12.77
N THR A 571 24.56 -5.05 12.59
CA THR A 571 24.87 -5.61 11.28
C THR A 571 23.62 -6.18 10.61
N SER A 572 23.29 -5.75 9.39
CA SER A 572 22.17 -6.29 8.60
C SER A 572 22.45 -6.23 7.10
N ILE A 573 22.62 -7.41 6.52
CA ILE A 573 22.77 -7.60 5.06
C ILE A 573 21.46 -7.21 4.35
N SER A 574 20.32 -7.55 4.94
CA SER A 574 18.99 -7.24 4.38
C SER A 574 18.79 -5.73 4.19
N ARG A 575 19.27 -4.88 5.11
CA ARG A 575 19.19 -3.42 4.96
C ARG A 575 19.93 -2.91 3.72
N ILE A 576 21.11 -3.45 3.43
CA ILE A 576 21.90 -3.10 2.24
C ILE A 576 21.22 -3.62 0.97
N ALA A 577 20.74 -4.87 0.98
CA ALA A 577 19.99 -5.45 -0.14
C ALA A 577 18.74 -4.62 -0.48
N ARG A 578 17.97 -4.18 0.52
CA ARG A 578 16.81 -3.29 0.32
C ARG A 578 17.18 -1.96 -0.33
N ILE A 579 18.28 -1.33 0.07
CA ILE A 579 18.77 -0.10 -0.56
C ILE A 579 19.06 -0.34 -2.03
N ILE A 580 19.83 -1.39 -2.35
CA ILE A 580 20.19 -1.73 -3.73
C ILE A 580 18.93 -2.03 -4.54
N ALA A 581 18.01 -2.83 -4.01
CA ALA A 581 16.75 -3.17 -4.66
C ALA A 581 15.85 -1.95 -4.93
N ARG A 582 15.81 -0.95 -4.03
CA ARG A 582 15.06 0.30 -4.23
C ARG A 582 15.69 1.21 -5.28
N VAL A 583 17.03 1.23 -5.36
CA VAL A 583 17.78 2.05 -6.32
C VAL A 583 17.78 1.43 -7.73
N GLN A 584 17.69 0.10 -7.80
CA GLN A 584 17.73 -0.72 -9.02
C GLN A 584 18.94 -0.43 -9.93
N PRO A 585 20.18 -0.43 -9.43
CA PRO A 585 21.36 -0.28 -10.29
C PRO A 585 21.58 -1.50 -11.20
N ASP A 586 22.30 -1.29 -12.30
CA ASP A 586 22.73 -2.35 -13.21
C ASP A 586 24.10 -2.92 -12.81
N ILE A 587 24.99 -2.03 -12.34
CA ILE A 587 26.35 -2.34 -11.88
C ILE A 587 26.52 -1.79 -10.47
N ILE A 588 26.94 -2.63 -9.52
CA ILE A 588 27.15 -2.26 -8.11
C ILE A 588 28.59 -2.57 -7.71
N ALA A 589 29.33 -1.54 -7.32
CA ALA A 589 30.65 -1.63 -6.72
C ALA A 589 30.54 -1.44 -5.20
N LEU A 590 30.83 -2.50 -4.45
CA LEU A 590 30.75 -2.50 -2.99
C LEU A 590 32.14 -2.53 -2.37
N GLN A 591 32.35 -1.73 -1.32
CA GLN A 591 33.57 -1.71 -0.51
C GLN A 591 33.24 -2.15 0.92
N GLU A 592 34.25 -2.67 1.63
CA GLU A 592 34.15 -3.09 3.03
C GLU A 592 33.26 -4.31 3.30
N LEU A 593 33.22 -5.28 2.39
CA LEU A 593 32.52 -6.54 2.66
C LEU A 593 33.35 -7.44 3.57
N ASP A 594 32.66 -8.16 4.46
CA ASP A 594 33.27 -9.06 5.44
C ASP A 594 32.79 -10.50 5.25
N VAL A 595 33.73 -11.45 5.22
CA VAL A 595 33.47 -12.89 5.09
C VAL A 595 34.12 -13.60 6.26
N ARG A 596 33.30 -14.12 7.16
CA ARG A 596 33.71 -14.81 8.40
C ARG A 596 32.89 -16.10 8.58
N PRO A 597 33.32 -17.04 9.43
CA PRO A 597 32.46 -18.15 9.84
C PRO A 597 31.10 -17.61 10.35
N GLY A 598 30.01 -17.97 9.67
CA GLY A 598 28.65 -17.50 9.98
C GLY A 598 28.17 -16.23 9.26
N SER A 599 28.96 -15.59 8.40
CA SER A 599 28.53 -14.43 7.59
C SER A 599 29.29 -14.38 6.26
N GLN A 600 28.56 -14.57 5.15
CA GLN A 600 29.07 -14.53 3.78
C GLN A 600 28.45 -13.38 3.00
N GLN A 601 28.69 -12.14 3.45
CA GLN A 601 27.99 -10.93 2.99
C GLN A 601 27.90 -10.82 1.46
N ALA A 602 29.01 -11.07 0.76
CA ALA A 602 29.05 -11.02 -0.69
C ALA A 602 28.07 -12.01 -1.35
N ALA A 603 28.11 -13.28 -0.95
CA ALA A 603 27.25 -14.33 -1.49
C ALA A 603 25.78 -14.14 -1.09
N GLU A 604 25.53 -13.71 0.15
CA GLU A 604 24.19 -13.43 0.67
C GLU A 604 23.53 -12.25 -0.06
N LEU A 605 24.27 -11.17 -0.34
CA LEU A 605 23.78 -10.05 -1.16
C LEU A 605 23.49 -10.48 -2.59
N ALA A 606 24.40 -11.24 -3.22
CA ALA A 606 24.22 -11.74 -4.58
C ALA A 606 22.98 -12.64 -4.69
N SER A 607 22.79 -13.55 -3.74
CA SER A 607 21.62 -14.42 -3.65
C SER A 607 20.32 -13.63 -3.46
N ALA A 608 20.30 -12.71 -2.49
CA ALA A 608 19.12 -11.91 -2.17
C ALA A 608 18.68 -10.99 -3.34
N LEU A 609 19.63 -10.50 -4.13
CA LEU A 609 19.39 -9.61 -5.28
C LEU A 609 19.29 -10.35 -6.62
N GLN A 610 19.60 -11.65 -6.64
CA GLN A 610 19.71 -12.48 -7.86
C GLN A 610 20.67 -11.89 -8.90
N LEU A 611 21.86 -11.46 -8.44
CA LEU A 611 22.89 -10.85 -9.28
C LEU A 611 24.15 -11.72 -9.34
N SER A 612 24.86 -11.64 -10.46
CA SER A 612 26.18 -12.23 -10.60
C SER A 612 27.20 -11.40 -9.81
N ILE A 613 28.21 -12.05 -9.23
CA ILE A 613 29.18 -11.41 -8.32
C ILE A 613 30.63 -11.87 -8.56
N HIS A 614 31.57 -10.93 -8.45
CA HIS A 614 32.96 -11.23 -8.10
C HIS A 614 33.37 -10.49 -6.83
N TYR A 615 33.97 -11.22 -5.89
CA TYR A 615 34.48 -10.72 -4.62
C TYR A 615 35.99 -10.90 -4.54
N PHE A 616 36.71 -9.83 -4.15
CA PHE A 616 38.14 -9.84 -3.93
C PHE A 616 38.50 -9.52 -2.47
N PRO A 617 39.07 -10.47 -1.70
CA PRO A 617 39.49 -10.26 -0.32
C PRO A 617 40.86 -9.57 -0.24
N ALA A 618 40.89 -8.24 -0.22
CA ALA A 618 42.13 -7.47 -0.09
C ALA A 618 42.88 -7.78 1.22
N GLN A 619 42.14 -8.00 2.31
CA GLN A 619 42.67 -8.29 3.63
C GLN A 619 42.30 -9.70 4.11
N HIS A 620 43.26 -10.40 4.70
CA HIS A 620 43.10 -11.71 5.32
C HIS A 620 43.43 -11.57 6.81
N LEU A 621 42.41 -11.64 7.66
CA LEU A 621 42.50 -11.60 9.12
C LEU A 621 42.34 -13.03 9.67
N ALA A 622 42.83 -13.28 10.89
CA ALA A 622 42.55 -14.54 11.58
C ALA A 622 41.04 -14.78 11.79
N SER A 623 40.27 -13.70 11.90
CA SER A 623 38.80 -13.71 12.08
C SER A 623 38.00 -13.74 10.77
N GLY A 624 38.64 -13.62 9.60
CA GLY A 624 37.96 -13.65 8.30
C GLY A 624 38.62 -12.82 7.19
N ARG A 625 37.92 -12.61 6.08
CA ARG A 625 38.40 -11.90 4.89
C ARG A 625 37.59 -10.65 4.64
N TYR A 626 38.26 -9.57 4.25
CA TYR A 626 37.63 -8.28 4.00
C TYR A 626 38.06 -7.69 2.66
N GLY A 627 37.13 -7.09 1.92
CA GLY A 627 37.40 -6.75 0.52
C GLY A 627 36.33 -5.99 -0.23
N ASN A 628 36.49 -5.99 -1.56
CA ASN A 628 35.63 -5.28 -2.51
C ASN A 628 34.87 -6.28 -3.37
N ALA A 629 33.70 -5.90 -3.86
CA ALA A 629 32.91 -6.73 -4.79
C ALA A 629 32.32 -5.90 -5.93
N ILE A 630 32.11 -6.56 -7.07
CA ILE A 630 31.25 -6.06 -8.14
C ILE A 630 30.08 -7.03 -8.29
N LEU A 631 28.86 -6.51 -8.20
CA LEU A 631 27.63 -7.22 -8.50
C LEU A 631 27.00 -6.62 -9.77
N THR A 632 26.41 -7.44 -10.62
CA THR A 632 25.80 -6.96 -11.87
C THR A 632 24.78 -7.96 -12.41
N ARG A 633 23.86 -7.46 -13.24
CA ARG A 633 22.93 -8.29 -14.02
C ARG A 633 23.54 -8.76 -15.36
N TYR A 634 24.63 -8.15 -15.79
CA TYR A 634 25.30 -8.46 -17.04
C TYR A 634 26.22 -9.67 -16.91
N PRO A 635 26.48 -10.41 -18.00
CA PRO A 635 27.58 -11.37 -18.04
C PRO A 635 28.88 -10.67 -17.65
N LEU A 636 29.63 -11.28 -16.73
CA LEU A 636 30.83 -10.69 -16.15
C LEU A 636 32.02 -11.64 -16.29
N GLN A 637 33.17 -11.08 -16.63
CA GLN A 637 34.46 -11.78 -16.72
C GLN A 637 35.48 -11.08 -15.82
N LEU A 638 36.09 -11.84 -14.90
CA LEU A 638 37.24 -11.34 -14.14
C LEU A 638 38.44 -11.11 -15.04
N VAL A 639 39.01 -9.91 -14.98
CA VAL A 639 40.29 -9.59 -15.64
C VAL A 639 41.42 -9.60 -14.62
N ARG A 640 41.27 -8.85 -13.51
CA ARG A 640 42.30 -8.76 -12.47
C ARG A 640 41.70 -8.48 -11.09
N ALA A 641 42.30 -9.04 -10.05
CA ALA A 641 41.93 -8.78 -8.65
C ALA A 641 43.17 -8.89 -7.75
N GLU A 642 43.75 -7.76 -7.36
CA GLU A 642 45.05 -7.74 -6.70
C GLU A 642 45.18 -6.60 -5.66
N ARG A 643 46.18 -6.73 -4.79
CA ARG A 643 46.54 -5.69 -3.82
C ARG A 643 47.21 -4.51 -4.52
N LEU A 644 46.88 -3.30 -4.09
CA LEU A 644 47.54 -2.08 -4.53
C LEU A 644 48.70 -1.78 -3.57
N VAL A 645 49.87 -2.35 -3.86
CA VAL A 645 51.13 -2.00 -3.20
C VAL A 645 51.81 -0.86 -3.96
N GLY A 646 52.22 0.19 -3.24
CA GLY A 646 53.04 1.25 -3.82
C GLY A 646 54.34 0.72 -4.42
N ARG A 647 54.95 1.44 -5.37
CA ARG A 647 56.23 1.04 -5.98
C ARG A 647 57.29 0.86 -4.89
N GLY A 648 57.57 -0.40 -4.56
CA GLY A 648 58.44 -0.85 -3.49
C GLY A 648 57.93 -2.18 -2.96
N LYS A 649 58.41 -3.30 -3.51
CA LYS A 649 57.99 -4.69 -3.22
C LYS A 649 58.17 -5.13 -1.75
N THR A 650 58.49 -4.21 -0.84
CA THR A 650 58.74 -4.42 0.59
C THR A 650 58.29 -3.23 1.44
N ALA A 651 57.06 -2.74 1.26
CA ALA A 651 56.46 -1.93 2.32
C ALA A 651 56.14 -2.86 3.51
N ARG A 652 57.00 -2.83 4.54
CA ARG A 652 56.67 -3.41 5.85
C ARG A 652 55.33 -2.82 6.28
N ILE A 653 54.26 -3.62 6.22
CA ILE A 653 52.96 -3.27 6.77
C ILE A 653 53.17 -3.14 8.28
N GLY A 654 53.51 -1.93 8.73
CA GLY A 654 53.53 -1.65 10.16
C GLY A 654 52.16 -2.01 10.73
N LYS A 655 52.14 -2.69 11.89
CA LYS A 655 50.94 -3.04 12.66
C LYS A 655 50.25 -1.79 13.24
N SER A 656 50.02 -0.77 12.41
CA SER A 656 49.28 0.43 12.75
C SER A 656 47.87 0.30 12.22
N ALA A 657 46.88 0.72 13.01
CA ALA A 657 45.46 0.73 12.61
C ALA A 657 45.19 1.51 11.30
N PHE A 658 46.12 2.40 10.91
CA PHE A 658 46.03 3.23 9.71
C PHE A 658 46.57 2.58 8.42
N ASN A 659 47.18 1.39 8.48
CA ASN A 659 47.88 0.77 7.35
C ASN A 659 47.28 -0.61 7.00
N GLN A 660 46.03 -0.61 6.52
CA GLN A 660 45.30 -1.82 6.16
C GLN A 660 45.57 -2.22 4.69
N PRO A 661 45.72 -3.51 4.36
CA PRO A 661 45.88 -3.94 2.97
C PRO A 661 44.72 -3.49 2.09
N ARG A 662 45.02 -2.79 0.99
CA ARG A 662 44.06 -2.32 -0.01
C ARG A 662 44.25 -2.99 -1.36
N GLY A 663 43.24 -2.95 -2.21
CA GLY A 663 43.28 -3.57 -3.53
C GLY A 663 42.23 -3.07 -4.49
N ALA A 664 42.28 -3.58 -5.71
CA ALA A 664 41.33 -3.28 -6.78
C ALA A 664 40.83 -4.56 -7.44
N LEU A 665 39.65 -4.45 -8.05
CA LEU A 665 38.98 -5.52 -8.78
C LEU A 665 38.54 -4.94 -10.13
N TRP A 666 38.99 -5.58 -11.21
CA TRP A 666 38.69 -5.22 -12.59
C TRP A 666 37.95 -6.37 -13.28
N VAL A 667 36.75 -6.07 -13.77
CA VAL A 667 35.92 -6.97 -14.57
C VAL A 667 35.61 -6.35 -15.93
N LYS A 668 35.39 -7.21 -16.93
CA LYS A 668 34.74 -6.87 -18.20
C LYS A 668 33.30 -7.31 -18.15
N LEU A 669 32.40 -6.40 -18.54
CA LEU A 669 30.96 -6.65 -18.61
C LEU A 669 30.51 -6.63 -20.07
N ASP A 670 29.66 -7.58 -20.42
CA ASP A 670 28.94 -7.56 -21.70
C ASP A 670 27.60 -6.83 -21.53
N VAL A 671 27.57 -5.57 -21.95
CA VAL A 671 26.36 -4.74 -21.96
C VAL A 671 25.72 -4.81 -23.34
N ASP A 672 25.00 -5.91 -23.56
CA ASP A 672 24.22 -6.18 -24.76
C ASP A 672 25.05 -6.10 -26.06
N GLY A 673 26.19 -6.78 -26.05
CA GLY A 673 27.16 -6.84 -27.15
C GLY A 673 28.32 -5.85 -27.02
N ASN A 674 28.24 -4.87 -26.12
CA ASN A 674 29.31 -3.89 -25.91
C ASN A 674 30.14 -4.24 -24.67
N GLN A 675 31.46 -4.29 -24.84
CA GLN A 675 32.39 -4.53 -23.74
C GLN A 675 32.59 -3.26 -22.90
N LEU A 676 32.40 -3.38 -21.59
CA LEU A 676 32.58 -2.30 -20.64
C LEU A 676 33.55 -2.73 -19.52
N ASN A 677 34.64 -1.99 -19.37
CA ASN A 677 35.60 -2.23 -18.29
C ASN A 677 35.12 -1.54 -17.00
N VAL A 678 35.02 -2.28 -15.91
CA VAL A 678 34.64 -1.75 -14.60
C VAL A 678 35.71 -2.10 -13.57
N ILE A 679 36.25 -1.07 -12.92
CA ILE A 679 37.27 -1.18 -11.88
C ILE A 679 36.70 -0.59 -10.58
N THR A 680 36.73 -1.37 -9.49
CA THR A 680 36.39 -0.92 -8.14
C THR A 680 37.61 -0.94 -7.23
N THR A 681 37.74 0.04 -6.34
CA THR A 681 38.82 0.07 -5.34
C THR A 681 38.38 0.69 -4.01
N HIS A 682 39.21 0.48 -2.98
CA HIS A 682 39.12 1.17 -1.70
C HIS A 682 40.54 1.57 -1.28
N LEU A 683 40.84 2.88 -1.27
CA LEU A 683 42.19 3.38 -1.03
C LEU A 683 42.54 3.57 0.45
N GLY A 684 43.84 3.74 0.72
CA GLY A 684 44.41 3.94 2.04
C GLY A 684 44.04 5.28 2.68
N LEU A 685 44.23 5.36 4.00
CA LEU A 685 43.87 6.56 4.78
C LEU A 685 44.97 7.63 4.76
N THR A 686 46.21 7.29 4.41
CA THR A 686 47.32 8.26 4.36
C THR A 686 47.50 8.83 2.95
N GLY A 687 47.85 10.11 2.85
CA GLY A 687 48.00 10.78 1.54
C GLY A 687 49.09 10.17 0.65
N ARG A 688 50.20 9.71 1.25
CA ARG A 688 51.32 9.07 0.53
C ARG A 688 50.89 7.73 -0.06
N GLU A 689 50.28 6.88 0.76
CA GLU A 689 49.77 5.57 0.33
C GLU A 689 48.75 5.73 -0.80
N ARG A 690 47.82 6.68 -0.69
CA ARG A 690 46.87 6.98 -1.79
C ARG A 690 47.58 7.36 -3.09
N CYS A 691 48.63 8.19 -3.02
CA CYS A 691 49.36 8.59 -4.22
C CYS A 691 50.08 7.40 -4.87
N ASP A 692 50.65 6.51 -4.07
CA ASP A 692 51.31 5.31 -4.58
C ASP A 692 50.30 4.32 -5.18
N GLN A 693 49.16 4.13 -4.54
CA GLN A 693 48.05 3.29 -5.04
C GLN A 693 47.43 3.85 -6.32
N VAL A 694 47.23 5.16 -6.41
CA VAL A 694 46.77 5.83 -7.63
C VAL A 694 47.80 5.69 -8.75
N THR A 695 49.10 5.73 -8.43
CA THR A 695 50.15 5.48 -9.43
C THR A 695 50.07 4.06 -9.98
N ALA A 696 49.84 3.06 -9.11
CA ALA A 696 49.64 1.68 -9.55
C ALA A 696 48.39 1.53 -10.43
N LEU A 697 47.27 2.14 -10.05
CA LEU A 697 46.02 2.11 -10.83
C LEU A 697 46.15 2.76 -12.22
N LEU A 698 46.99 3.79 -12.35
CA LEU A 698 47.28 4.45 -13.64
C LEU A 698 48.31 3.69 -14.50
N GLY A 699 48.94 2.64 -13.98
CA GLY A 699 49.99 1.89 -14.66
C GLY A 699 49.49 0.81 -15.62
N GLU A 700 50.44 0.13 -16.27
CA GLU A 700 50.24 -0.91 -17.29
C GLU A 700 49.53 -2.16 -16.78
N ASP A 701 49.48 -2.37 -15.46
CA ASP A 701 48.72 -3.47 -14.85
C ASP A 701 47.20 -3.20 -14.79
N TRP A 702 46.77 -1.94 -14.97
CA TRP A 702 45.40 -1.49 -14.75
C TRP A 702 44.91 -0.57 -15.89
N LEU A 703 44.80 0.75 -15.67
CA LEU A 703 44.19 1.67 -16.65
C LEU A 703 45.01 1.84 -17.93
N ALA A 704 46.34 1.69 -17.87
CA ALA A 704 47.19 1.75 -19.06
C ALA A 704 47.43 0.36 -19.69
N ASN A 705 46.75 -0.68 -19.21
CA ASN A 705 46.85 -2.02 -19.78
C ASN A 705 46.20 -2.07 -21.18
N GLU A 706 46.82 -2.75 -22.13
CA GLU A 706 46.31 -2.90 -23.50
C GLU A 706 44.91 -3.57 -23.57
N GLN A 707 44.57 -4.39 -22.57
CA GLN A 707 43.25 -5.02 -22.48
C GLN A 707 42.17 -4.08 -21.90
N CYS A 708 42.55 -2.94 -21.31
CA CYS A 708 41.66 -1.94 -20.71
C CYS A 708 41.24 -0.87 -21.74
N GLN A 709 40.68 -1.32 -22.86
CA GLN A 709 40.16 -0.41 -23.87
C GLN A 709 38.89 0.29 -23.39
N GLN A 710 38.67 1.51 -23.86
CA GLN A 710 37.44 2.23 -23.55
C GLN A 710 36.21 1.52 -24.16
N PRO A 711 35.01 1.59 -23.54
CA PRO A 711 34.63 2.39 -22.38
C PRO A 711 35.12 1.84 -21.02
N VAL A 712 35.50 2.74 -20.10
CA VAL A 712 35.98 2.41 -18.74
C VAL A 712 35.21 3.16 -17.66
N ILE A 713 34.87 2.46 -16.58
CA ILE A 713 34.37 3.01 -15.32
C ILE A 713 35.35 2.65 -14.20
N LEU A 714 35.85 3.64 -13.47
CA LEU A 714 36.60 3.46 -12.23
C LEU A 714 35.81 4.06 -11.06
N CYS A 715 35.48 3.28 -10.05
CA CYS A 715 34.67 3.75 -8.92
C CYS A 715 35.13 3.17 -7.58
N GLY A 716 34.63 3.74 -6.48
CA GLY A 716 34.93 3.25 -5.14
C GLY A 716 35.08 4.34 -4.10
N ASP A 717 35.57 3.92 -2.94
CA ASP A 717 35.96 4.81 -1.84
C ASP A 717 37.45 5.15 -1.96
N PHE A 718 37.75 6.39 -2.34
CA PHE A 718 39.12 6.83 -2.53
C PHE A 718 39.73 7.46 -1.28
N ASN A 719 38.97 7.60 -0.19
CA ASN A 719 39.40 8.33 1.02
C ASN A 719 40.00 9.72 0.74
N CYS A 720 39.63 10.34 -0.39
CA CYS A 720 40.18 11.62 -0.81
C CYS A 720 39.14 12.51 -1.50
N GLY A 721 39.19 13.80 -1.18
CA GLY A 721 38.33 14.80 -1.80
C GLY A 721 38.97 15.49 -3.01
N PRO A 722 38.20 16.31 -3.75
CA PRO A 722 38.65 16.94 -5.00
C PRO A 722 39.92 17.80 -4.92
N GLY A 723 40.25 18.31 -3.73
CA GLY A 723 41.45 19.12 -3.50
C GLY A 723 42.75 18.31 -3.38
N GLN A 724 42.68 16.98 -3.24
CA GLN A 724 43.85 16.15 -2.90
C GLN A 724 44.55 15.59 -4.15
N MET A 725 45.87 15.37 -4.06
CA MET A 725 46.70 14.95 -5.20
C MET A 725 46.26 13.63 -5.85
N GLY A 726 45.87 12.63 -5.04
CA GLY A 726 45.39 11.35 -5.56
C GLY A 726 44.17 11.50 -6.47
N TYR A 727 43.18 12.29 -6.05
CA TYR A 727 42.01 12.61 -6.87
C TYR A 727 42.41 13.35 -8.15
N ARG A 728 43.24 14.41 -8.05
CA ARG A 728 43.61 15.23 -9.22
C ARG A 728 44.28 14.41 -10.32
N ARG A 729 45.13 13.45 -9.95
CA ARG A 729 45.78 12.56 -10.92
C ARG A 729 44.78 11.69 -11.66
N LEU A 730 43.78 11.14 -10.98
CA LEU A 730 42.70 10.37 -11.63
C LEU A 730 41.82 11.26 -12.52
N ALA A 731 41.43 12.43 -12.01
CA ALA A 731 40.58 13.39 -12.74
C ALA A 731 41.26 14.01 -13.98
N ASN A 732 42.59 13.90 -14.10
CA ASN A 732 43.33 14.29 -15.30
C ASN A 732 43.35 13.19 -16.37
N THR A 733 43.05 11.94 -16.01
CA THR A 733 43.05 10.78 -16.91
C THR A 733 41.64 10.36 -17.31
N LEU A 734 40.69 10.43 -16.38
CA LEU A 734 39.29 10.09 -16.58
C LEU A 734 38.38 11.25 -16.14
N GLY A 735 37.22 11.37 -16.77
CA GLY A 735 36.20 12.35 -16.40
C GLY A 735 35.57 12.01 -15.06
N ASP A 736 35.42 13.00 -14.18
CA ASP A 736 34.70 12.83 -12.92
C ASP A 736 33.20 13.01 -13.16
N ALA A 737 32.41 11.96 -12.92
CA ALA A 737 30.99 11.97 -13.24
C ALA A 737 30.20 13.10 -12.57
N GLN A 738 30.59 13.52 -11.36
CA GLN A 738 29.92 14.65 -10.69
C GLN A 738 30.27 16.01 -11.30
N ARG A 739 31.40 16.14 -12.01
CA ARG A 739 31.85 17.37 -12.66
C ARG A 739 31.40 17.49 -14.11
N GLU A 740 31.12 16.36 -14.77
CA GLU A 740 30.58 16.36 -16.14
C GLU A 740 29.17 16.92 -16.24
N LEU A 741 28.38 16.84 -15.17
CA LEU A 741 27.06 17.47 -15.11
C LEU A 741 27.17 18.97 -14.83
N THR A 742 26.98 19.78 -15.86
CA THR A 742 26.88 21.23 -15.73
C THR A 742 25.61 21.66 -15.01
N GLY A 743 25.70 22.67 -14.14
CA GLY A 743 24.53 23.25 -13.46
C GLY A 743 24.00 22.46 -12.26
N VAL A 744 24.68 21.37 -11.84
CA VAL A 744 24.29 20.57 -10.67
C VAL A 744 25.41 20.63 -9.62
N SER A 745 25.05 20.92 -8.37
CA SER A 745 26.03 20.90 -7.28
C SER A 745 26.49 19.47 -6.96
N THR A 746 27.80 19.31 -6.72
CA THR A 746 28.37 18.02 -6.28
C THR A 746 27.81 17.59 -4.94
N LYS A 747 27.74 16.29 -4.71
CA LYS A 747 27.10 15.66 -3.55
C LYS A 747 28.14 14.95 -2.67
N ASN A 748 27.99 15.13 -1.36
CA ASN A 748 28.77 14.45 -0.33
C ASN A 748 28.15 13.08 0.00
N THR A 749 29.01 12.14 0.37
CA THR A 749 28.68 10.74 0.69
C THR A 749 29.04 10.36 2.13
N PHE A 750 29.95 11.07 2.79
CA PHE A 750 30.43 10.75 4.15
C PHE A 750 30.35 11.97 5.10
N ALA A 751 30.01 11.88 6.39
CA ALA A 751 29.54 10.71 7.12
C ALA A 751 28.02 10.53 6.94
N GLY A 752 27.56 9.30 6.76
CA GLY A 752 26.29 8.95 6.11
C GLY A 752 25.04 9.66 6.66
N ARG A 753 24.99 9.90 7.97
CA ARG A 753 23.88 10.61 8.62
C ARG A 753 23.82 12.10 8.28
N TYR A 754 24.98 12.75 8.17
CA TYR A 754 25.15 14.17 7.87
C TYR A 754 26.38 14.36 6.95
N PRO A 755 26.23 14.09 5.63
CA PRO A 755 27.38 13.98 4.74
C PRO A 755 28.05 15.35 4.47
N THR A 756 29.31 15.48 4.87
CA THR A 756 30.16 16.69 4.76
C THR A 756 31.34 16.53 3.81
N LEU A 757 31.73 15.30 3.50
CA LEU A 757 32.87 14.94 2.65
C LEU A 757 32.43 14.14 1.41
N ARG A 758 33.16 14.37 0.34
CA ARG A 758 33.05 13.68 -0.95
C ARG A 758 34.30 12.83 -1.16
N ILE A 759 34.23 11.57 -0.74
CA ILE A 759 35.37 10.63 -0.81
C ILE A 759 35.08 9.40 -1.69
N ASP A 760 33.81 9.14 -1.98
CA ASP A 760 33.38 8.17 -2.98
C ASP A 760 33.25 8.84 -4.35
N HIS A 761 33.81 8.22 -5.38
CA HIS A 761 33.84 8.79 -6.73
C HIS A 761 33.50 7.75 -7.79
N VAL A 762 33.00 8.25 -8.93
CA VAL A 762 32.84 7.50 -10.18
C VAL A 762 33.54 8.31 -11.26
N PHE A 763 34.58 7.72 -11.85
CA PHE A 763 35.33 8.24 -12.99
C PHE A 763 34.98 7.44 -14.24
N VAL A 764 34.84 8.12 -15.38
CA VAL A 764 34.40 7.55 -16.64
C VAL A 764 35.31 7.98 -17.81
N SER A 765 35.42 7.14 -18.84
CA SER A 765 36.04 7.53 -20.12
C SER A 765 35.10 8.41 -20.95
N SER A 766 35.64 9.08 -21.96
CA SER A 766 34.91 10.02 -22.84
C SER A 766 33.71 9.40 -23.60
N ASP A 767 33.71 8.08 -23.76
CA ASP A 767 32.67 7.29 -24.44
C ASP A 767 31.44 7.06 -23.57
N LEU A 768 31.45 7.55 -22.33
CA LEU A 768 30.33 7.45 -21.40
C LEU A 768 29.84 8.85 -21.06
N ARG A 769 28.63 9.17 -21.51
CA ARG A 769 27.97 10.43 -21.19
C ARG A 769 27.21 10.30 -19.87
N VAL A 770 27.56 11.13 -18.89
CA VAL A 770 26.82 11.20 -17.63
C VAL A 770 25.48 11.93 -17.84
N LYS A 771 24.38 11.27 -17.45
CA LYS A 771 23.01 11.81 -17.56
C LYS A 771 22.44 12.27 -16.24
N ASN A 772 22.83 11.64 -15.14
CA ASN A 772 22.32 11.96 -13.81
C ASN A 772 23.28 11.46 -12.73
N VAL A 773 23.35 12.19 -11.62
CA VAL A 773 24.10 11.82 -10.43
C VAL A 773 23.20 12.03 -9.22
N GLN A 774 23.04 10.99 -8.40
CA GLN A 774 22.22 11.02 -7.19
C GLN A 774 22.93 10.39 -6.00
N VAL A 775 22.64 10.93 -4.82
CA VAL A 775 23.03 10.36 -3.52
C VAL A 775 21.74 10.18 -2.72
N PRO A 776 21.12 8.99 -2.74
CA PRO A 776 19.89 8.72 -2.00
C PRO A 776 20.04 9.00 -0.50
N ARG A 777 19.21 9.90 0.04
CA ARG A 777 19.21 10.34 1.45
C ARG A 777 17.93 9.91 2.20
N THR A 778 17.58 8.65 2.03
CA THR A 778 16.40 8.06 2.67
C THR A 778 16.68 7.84 4.16
N SER A 779 15.62 7.57 4.94
CA SER A 779 15.82 7.23 6.35
C SER A 779 16.63 5.93 6.52
N LEU A 780 16.53 5.01 5.54
CA LEU A 780 17.29 3.77 5.52
C LEU A 780 18.77 4.00 5.17
N THR A 781 19.09 4.77 4.11
CA THR A 781 20.49 4.99 3.70
C THR A 781 21.31 5.73 4.75
N ARG A 782 20.68 6.65 5.51
CA ARG A 782 21.34 7.40 6.60
C ARG A 782 21.74 6.55 7.82
N ILE A 783 21.19 5.35 7.95
CA ILE A 783 21.46 4.45 9.09
C ILE A 783 22.23 3.21 8.63
N ALA A 784 22.08 2.77 7.39
CA ALA A 784 22.62 1.49 6.93
C ALA A 784 24.15 1.43 6.82
N SER A 785 24.81 2.56 6.58
CA SER A 785 26.27 2.67 6.51
C SER A 785 26.71 4.06 6.98
N ASP A 786 28.00 4.20 7.30
CA ASP A 786 28.66 5.50 7.50
C ASP A 786 28.98 6.21 6.19
N HIS A 787 28.70 5.59 5.05
CA HIS A 787 28.65 6.21 3.73
C HIS A 787 27.21 6.25 3.18
N LEU A 788 26.97 7.11 2.19
CA LEU A 788 25.78 7.08 1.35
C LEU A 788 26.14 6.54 -0.04
N PRO A 789 25.22 5.81 -0.69
CA PRO A 789 25.47 5.31 -2.03
C PRO A 789 25.56 6.45 -3.05
N LEU A 790 26.58 6.42 -3.91
CA LEU A 790 26.71 7.31 -5.06
C LEU A 790 26.21 6.56 -6.30
N VAL A 791 25.18 7.10 -6.95
CA VAL A 791 24.54 6.47 -8.10
C VAL A 791 24.62 7.39 -9.30
N VAL A 792 25.05 6.84 -10.43
CA VAL A 792 25.30 7.57 -11.68
C VAL A 792 24.56 6.88 -12.82
N ASP A 793 23.75 7.63 -13.55
CA ASP A 793 23.14 7.16 -14.81
C ASP A 793 24.05 7.58 -15.96
N LEU A 794 24.58 6.60 -16.68
CA LEU A 794 25.47 6.75 -17.82
C LEU A 794 24.75 6.37 -19.11
N GLN A 795 25.24 6.88 -20.23
CA GLN A 795 24.82 6.47 -21.56
C GLN A 795 26.08 6.25 -22.41
N LEU A 796 26.15 5.12 -23.12
CA LEU A 796 27.21 4.90 -24.12
C LEU A 796 27.07 5.99 -25.20
N ALA A 797 28.17 6.68 -25.48
CA ALA A 797 28.26 7.62 -26.58
C ALA A 797 28.12 6.88 -27.91
N ASP A 798 27.46 7.51 -28.87
CA ASP A 798 27.29 6.99 -30.24
C ASP A 798 28.61 6.99 -31.03
#